data_AF-A0A9Q0MGC2-F1
#
_entry.id   AF-A0A9Q0MGC2-F1
#
_cell.length_a   1.000
_cell.length_b   1.000
_cell.length_c   1.000
_cell.angle_alpha   90.00
_cell.angle_beta   90.00
_cell.angle_gamma   90.00
#
_symmetry.space_group_name_H-M   'P 1'
#
loop_
_entity.id
_entity.type
_entity.pdbx_description
1 polymer ?
#
loop_
_entity_poly.entity_id
_entity_poly.type
_entity_poly.pdbx_seq_one_letter_code
_entity_poly.pdbx_strand_id
1 'polypeptide(L)'
;MIYVLHLVFHLLASTVNPIDNNVFEKHRNVERTMTKQFDRTKHRHVIENQFCYICETQVGVKSKHCSLCNKCVSDFDHHCKWLNNCVGGKNYRWFIGSMLTALVQSLTIMATSLAELVALYMPSSHCIHNRQSYNNNTTLMVNETTSNETIGDCKLNIINREYVIEGHIRTGWWATLSTIFGTSTIAFILLTHLCGFHIFLKCIGIYKSSKIKHFFLTSNSWDNVSGLSSLLLARLDAGINEFTISGLNTETIVQECIRFDTKLKRVKFNHVKNVEFEMNRLQLKPIVIDTASHLKTTVYLGKILSESGRISLEKCFHQRVPRHLVSKLQKGESIILENGTIIKPENVMDPDQPSKRFILFENNDSILLNNLERTPIIRDFLSKCNCMIHFTRDQFLEQSEYKSFLNKYESSYHLLLTESNSSLCNHSAHRFQLQLNLVDQQLFPILKEQIVTNNPITGDNKNIIHCQAGMRYQLVPHVNDQEQLISFDRLPEFDLTNQRNSLIHKDGTTRPGIDESLESLQKKQKELPINNGPEYPEFIFLGTASSVSLAIRNVPSILVRLSPKDSILLDCGESTYSQLLRFYGKEEIREIMNSLKLIFISHHHSDHHMGFVELVDKHYQFTNQKLFAILPPMVSKFLHSKSHCFDSLHNLQNKYEYSVNRYFDFKKTPLLQKRLPTIQKLTLIPVSHCVSAYGISIQTDSGFRFVYSGDTEPCDSLVENGKDCDLLIHESTVEDGLQHFARTHFHSTMSEAIEVGRLMNARFTILTHFSQRYGKLPFITERQRIKLETDKSYGLAFDNMKINAKQFERLPLMYDTLRCMYAKHLDNMEYRSQMYKRKYDNGKRY
;
A
#
# COMPACT_ATOMS: atom_id res chain seq x y z
N MET A 1 14.06 -43.72 -7.98
CA MET A 1 13.73 -42.48 -8.73
C MET A 1 13.60 -41.25 -7.83
N ILE A 2 12.76 -41.25 -6.79
CA ILE A 2 12.53 -40.09 -5.89
C ILE A 2 13.83 -39.63 -5.19
N TYR A 3 14.71 -40.55 -4.79
CA TYR A 3 16.02 -40.24 -4.22
C TYR A 3 16.95 -39.49 -5.19
N VAL A 4 16.97 -39.92 -6.45
CA VAL A 4 17.74 -39.25 -7.50
C VAL A 4 17.19 -37.84 -7.76
N LEU A 5 15.87 -37.71 -7.80
CA LEU A 5 15.22 -36.41 -8.01
C LEU A 5 15.52 -35.43 -6.87
N HIS A 6 15.46 -35.90 -5.62
CA HIS A 6 15.84 -35.10 -4.46
C HIS A 6 17.30 -34.68 -4.50
N LEU A 7 18.20 -35.61 -4.83
CA LEU A 7 19.62 -35.32 -4.96
C LEU A 7 19.86 -34.21 -5.99
N VAL A 8 19.20 -34.29 -7.15
CA VAL A 8 19.29 -33.24 -8.20
C VAL A 8 18.81 -31.88 -7.67
N PHE A 9 17.61 -31.82 -7.07
CA PHE A 9 17.09 -30.55 -6.54
C PHE A 9 17.93 -29.99 -5.40
N HIS A 10 18.42 -30.84 -4.52
CA HIS A 10 19.29 -30.46 -3.40
C HIS A 10 20.63 -29.92 -3.92
N LEU A 11 21.26 -30.60 -4.87
CA LEU A 11 22.49 -30.14 -5.51
C LEU A 11 22.28 -28.80 -6.23
N LEU A 12 21.19 -28.64 -6.99
CA LEU A 12 20.89 -27.37 -7.65
C LEU A 12 20.62 -26.24 -6.63
N ALA A 13 19.92 -26.52 -5.53
CA ALA A 13 19.67 -25.53 -4.49
C ALA A 13 20.97 -25.08 -3.80
N SER A 14 21.88 -26.02 -3.55
CA SER A 14 23.17 -25.77 -2.90
C SER A 14 24.21 -25.15 -3.82
N THR A 15 24.22 -25.47 -5.11
CA THR A 15 25.28 -25.05 -6.05
C THR A 15 24.94 -23.79 -6.85
N VAL A 16 23.65 -23.53 -7.13
CA VAL A 16 23.26 -22.31 -7.84
C VAL A 16 23.57 -21.10 -6.97
N ASN A 17 24.43 -20.21 -7.46
CA ASN A 17 24.87 -19.03 -6.70
C ASN A 17 23.79 -17.93 -6.73
N PRO A 18 23.18 -17.58 -5.59
CA PRO A 18 22.08 -16.61 -5.54
C PRO A 18 22.58 -15.15 -5.43
N ILE A 19 23.87 -14.92 -5.68
CA ILE A 19 24.52 -13.61 -5.61
C ILE A 19 23.81 -12.57 -6.48
N ASP A 20 23.76 -11.33 -6.02
CA ASP A 20 23.29 -10.20 -6.80
C ASP A 20 24.12 -10.02 -8.08
N ASN A 21 23.47 -9.62 -9.19
CA ASN A 21 24.13 -9.50 -10.50
C ASN A 21 25.29 -8.50 -10.49
N ASN A 22 25.09 -7.34 -9.87
CA ASN A 22 26.10 -6.28 -9.85
C ASN A 22 27.33 -6.68 -9.01
N VAL A 23 27.08 -7.50 -7.98
CA VAL A 23 28.12 -8.04 -7.10
C VAL A 23 28.87 -9.15 -7.81
N PHE A 24 28.17 -10.00 -8.56
CA PHE A 24 28.78 -11.01 -9.42
C PHE A 24 29.68 -10.40 -10.51
N GLU A 25 29.20 -9.38 -11.20
CA GLU A 25 29.96 -8.66 -12.23
C GLU A 25 31.21 -7.98 -11.65
N LYS A 26 31.08 -7.35 -10.49
CA LYS A 26 32.23 -6.76 -9.79
C LYS A 26 33.27 -7.80 -9.38
N HIS A 27 32.84 -8.94 -8.82
CA HIS A 27 33.76 -10.03 -8.45
C HIS A 27 34.41 -10.72 -9.65
N ARG A 28 33.85 -10.58 -10.86
CA ARG A 28 34.45 -11.10 -12.09
C ARG A 28 35.59 -10.20 -12.60
N ASN A 29 35.56 -8.90 -12.29
CA ASN A 29 36.48 -7.89 -12.83
C ASN A 29 37.58 -7.42 -11.85
N VAL A 30 37.57 -7.87 -10.59
CA VAL A 30 38.54 -7.44 -9.56
C VAL A 30 39.08 -8.65 -8.81
N GLU A 31 40.41 -8.77 -8.66
CA GLU A 31 41.04 -9.79 -7.82
C GLU A 31 40.51 -9.71 -6.38
N ARG A 32 40.16 -10.88 -5.81
CA ARG A 32 39.52 -11.01 -4.49
C ARG A 32 40.32 -10.30 -3.40
N THR A 33 39.92 -9.08 -3.06
CA THR A 33 40.40 -8.40 -1.86
C THR A 33 39.66 -8.94 -0.63
N MET A 34 40.41 -9.14 0.45
CA MET A 34 40.02 -9.77 1.71
C MET A 34 38.68 -9.26 2.29
N THR A 35 38.01 -10.12 3.07
CA THR A 35 36.75 -9.89 3.80
C THR A 35 36.76 -8.56 4.56
N LYS A 36 36.16 -7.52 3.97
CA LYS A 36 35.92 -6.24 4.64
C LYS A 36 34.89 -6.41 5.75
N GLN A 37 35.26 -6.02 6.97
CA GLN A 37 34.33 -5.94 8.09
C GLN A 37 33.51 -4.64 8.00
N PHE A 38 32.23 -4.74 8.35
CA PHE A 38 31.34 -3.59 8.34
C PHE A 38 31.59 -2.69 9.54
N ASP A 39 31.90 -1.42 9.28
CA ASP A 39 32.09 -0.42 10.30
C ASP A 39 30.77 0.33 10.58
N ARG A 40 30.15 0.01 11.72
CA ARG A 40 28.89 0.61 12.17
C ARG A 40 29.00 2.08 12.58
N THR A 41 30.22 2.58 12.80
CA THR A 41 30.44 3.99 13.13
C THR A 41 30.35 4.90 11.91
N LYS A 42 30.55 4.34 10.71
CA LYS A 42 30.50 5.07 9.43
C LYS A 42 29.18 4.90 8.70
N HIS A 43 28.58 3.71 8.77
CA HIS A 43 27.31 3.39 8.12
C HIS A 43 26.39 2.65 9.09
N ARG A 44 25.10 3.02 9.13
CA ARG A 44 24.11 2.44 10.04
C ARG A 44 23.69 1.04 9.56
N HIS A 45 23.63 0.84 8.25
CA HIS A 45 23.27 -0.42 7.62
C HIS A 45 24.27 -0.84 6.55
N VAL A 46 24.41 -2.16 6.38
CA VAL A 46 25.33 -2.75 5.38
C VAL A 46 24.96 -2.33 3.96
N ILE A 47 23.68 -2.05 3.71
CA ILE A 47 23.16 -1.53 2.45
C ILE A 47 22.35 -0.26 2.76
N GLU A 48 22.73 0.86 2.15
CA GLU A 48 21.98 2.12 2.21
C GLU A 48 21.84 2.66 0.78
N ASN A 49 20.67 3.19 0.43
CA ASN A 49 20.42 3.72 -0.93
C ASN A 49 20.80 2.76 -2.06
N GLN A 50 20.49 1.46 -1.89
CA GLN A 50 20.86 0.39 -2.83
C GLN A 50 22.37 0.20 -3.03
N PHE A 51 23.22 0.81 -2.21
CA PHE A 51 24.66 0.57 -2.22
C PHE A 51 25.06 -0.32 -1.05
N CYS A 52 25.75 -1.43 -1.30
CA CYS A 52 26.34 -2.24 -0.24
C CYS A 52 27.74 -1.75 0.08
N TYR A 53 28.01 -1.39 1.34
CA TYR A 53 29.32 -0.90 1.78
C TYR A 53 30.35 -2.01 2.05
N ILE A 54 29.92 -3.27 2.10
CA ILE A 54 30.83 -4.43 2.19
C ILE A 54 31.22 -4.91 0.79
N CYS A 55 30.23 -5.10 -0.09
CA CYS A 55 30.50 -5.47 -1.49
C CYS A 55 30.96 -4.28 -2.35
N GLU A 56 30.81 -3.05 -1.82
CA GLU A 56 31.20 -1.77 -2.44
C GLU A 56 30.63 -1.60 -3.86
N THR A 57 29.36 -1.96 -4.03
CA THR A 57 28.68 -1.86 -5.31
C THR A 57 27.20 -1.63 -5.10
N GLN A 58 26.53 -1.13 -6.13
CA GLN A 58 25.08 -1.03 -6.16
C GLN A 58 24.47 -2.43 -6.20
N VAL A 59 23.41 -2.68 -5.44
CA VAL A 59 22.70 -3.95 -5.33
C VAL A 59 21.22 -3.73 -5.59
N GLY A 60 20.51 -4.78 -5.99
CA GLY A 60 19.07 -4.68 -6.26
C GLY A 60 18.25 -4.23 -5.04
N VAL A 61 17.08 -3.64 -5.30
CA VAL A 61 16.14 -3.12 -4.28
C VAL A 61 15.77 -4.17 -3.21
N LYS A 62 15.70 -5.44 -3.60
CA LYS A 62 15.35 -6.57 -2.73
C LYS A 62 16.57 -7.37 -2.25
N SER A 63 17.77 -6.87 -2.53
CA SER A 63 19.01 -7.56 -2.17
C SER A 63 19.36 -7.31 -0.72
N LYS A 64 19.87 -8.34 -0.05
CA LYS A 64 20.41 -8.21 1.30
C LYS A 64 21.79 -8.83 1.38
N HIS A 65 22.65 -8.25 2.21
CA HIS A 65 23.96 -8.81 2.50
C HIS A 65 23.83 -9.93 3.52
N CYS A 66 24.24 -11.13 3.14
CA CYS A 66 24.37 -12.23 4.09
C CYS A 66 25.77 -12.16 4.72
N SER A 67 25.83 -11.94 6.04
CA SER A 67 27.11 -11.93 6.77
C SER A 67 27.80 -13.29 6.79
N LEU A 68 27.05 -14.39 6.79
CA LEU A 68 27.60 -15.75 6.81
C LEU A 68 28.25 -16.14 5.48
N CYS A 69 27.58 -15.86 4.36
CA CYS A 69 28.16 -16.10 3.03
C CYS A 69 29.03 -14.94 2.53
N ASN A 70 29.12 -13.86 3.31
CA ASN A 70 29.73 -12.57 2.97
C ASN A 70 29.47 -12.09 1.53
N LYS A 71 28.22 -12.19 1.08
CA LYS A 71 27.80 -11.78 -0.27
C LYS A 71 26.39 -11.21 -0.24
N CYS A 72 26.15 -10.23 -1.10
CA CYS A 72 24.81 -9.73 -1.37
C CYS A 72 24.04 -10.70 -2.26
N VAL A 73 22.80 -11.00 -1.88
CA VAL A 73 21.95 -12.01 -2.51
C VAL A 73 20.68 -11.34 -3.01
N SER A 74 20.34 -11.57 -4.27
CA SER A 74 19.13 -11.02 -4.90
C SER A 74 17.87 -11.70 -4.38
N ASP A 75 16.83 -10.92 -4.06
CA ASP A 75 15.58 -11.41 -3.48
C ASP A 75 15.84 -12.33 -2.28
N PHE A 76 16.63 -11.82 -1.32
CA PHE A 76 17.08 -12.63 -0.18
C PHE A 76 15.91 -13.09 0.68
N ASP A 77 15.79 -14.41 0.82
CA ASP A 77 14.87 -15.03 1.76
C ASP A 77 15.59 -15.27 3.10
N HIS A 78 16.54 -16.21 3.11
CA HIS A 78 17.31 -16.55 4.31
C HIS A 78 18.65 -17.22 3.96
N HIS A 79 19.50 -17.39 4.96
CA HIS A 79 20.66 -18.26 4.86
C HIS A 79 20.30 -19.66 5.40
N CYS A 80 20.37 -20.67 4.54
CA CYS A 80 20.02 -22.04 4.91
C CYS A 80 21.25 -22.78 5.43
N LYS A 81 21.25 -23.11 6.72
CA LYS A 81 22.34 -23.87 7.35
C LYS A 81 22.51 -25.27 6.75
N TRP A 82 21.41 -25.88 6.31
CA TRP A 82 21.39 -27.24 5.76
C TRP A 82 21.94 -27.34 4.34
N LEU A 83 21.72 -26.30 3.52
CA LEU A 83 22.36 -26.18 2.20
C LEU A 83 23.75 -25.58 2.27
N ASN A 84 24.14 -25.03 3.44
CA ASN A 84 25.31 -24.18 3.63
C ASN A 84 25.43 -23.07 2.55
N ASN A 85 24.29 -22.53 2.12
CA ASN A 85 24.20 -21.50 1.09
C ASN A 85 22.97 -20.62 1.36
N CYS A 86 22.97 -19.42 0.79
CA CYS A 86 21.80 -18.55 0.84
C CYS A 86 20.68 -19.09 -0.05
N VAL A 87 19.44 -18.85 0.35
CA VAL A 87 18.26 -19.01 -0.50
C VAL A 87 17.79 -17.61 -0.91
N GLY A 88 17.74 -17.39 -2.22
CA GLY A 88 17.31 -16.13 -2.83
C GLY A 88 16.65 -16.39 -4.19
N GLY A 89 16.28 -15.34 -4.90
CA GLY A 89 15.46 -15.43 -6.12
C GLY A 89 15.95 -16.44 -7.16
N LYS A 90 17.27 -16.56 -7.34
CA LYS A 90 17.89 -17.44 -8.36
C LYS A 90 17.82 -18.93 -8.02
N ASN A 91 17.89 -19.32 -6.75
CA ASN A 91 17.88 -20.73 -6.32
C ASN A 91 16.61 -21.14 -5.56
N TYR A 92 15.68 -20.22 -5.32
CA TYR A 92 14.43 -20.46 -4.58
C TYR A 92 13.62 -21.64 -5.11
N ARG A 93 13.48 -21.76 -6.44
CA ARG A 93 12.72 -22.85 -7.08
C ARG A 93 13.31 -24.23 -6.78
N TRP A 94 14.63 -24.31 -6.75
CA TRP A 94 15.36 -25.56 -6.49
C TRP A 94 15.27 -25.93 -5.00
N PHE A 95 15.34 -24.94 -4.12
CA PHE A 95 15.11 -25.12 -2.68
C PHE A 95 13.72 -25.70 -2.39
N ILE A 96 12.66 -25.14 -2.98
CA ILE A 96 11.30 -25.68 -2.85
C ILE A 96 11.21 -27.10 -3.42
N GLY A 97 11.82 -27.36 -4.58
CA GLY A 97 11.90 -28.71 -5.14
C GLY A 97 12.59 -29.71 -4.21
N SER A 98 13.67 -29.30 -3.52
CA SER A 98 14.38 -30.13 -2.54
C SER A 98 13.49 -30.44 -1.33
N MET A 99 12.69 -29.48 -0.86
CA MET A 99 11.76 -29.71 0.25
C MET A 99 10.60 -30.64 -0.12
N LEU A 100 9.98 -30.41 -1.29
CA LEU A 100 8.86 -31.25 -1.76
C LEU A 100 9.30 -32.70 -1.98
N THR A 101 10.48 -32.91 -2.56
CA THR A 101 11.03 -34.25 -2.74
C THR A 101 11.40 -34.91 -1.42
N ALA A 102 11.94 -34.17 -0.44
CA ALA A 102 12.19 -34.69 0.91
C ALA A 102 10.89 -35.09 1.64
N LEU A 103 9.82 -34.32 1.44
CA LEU A 103 8.51 -34.63 2.02
C LEU A 103 7.94 -35.94 1.46
N VAL A 104 8.01 -36.13 0.14
CA VAL A 104 7.58 -37.37 -0.52
C VAL A 104 8.44 -38.56 -0.08
N GLN A 105 9.75 -38.39 0.11
CA GLN A 105 10.61 -39.45 0.67
C GLN A 105 10.22 -39.83 2.08
N SER A 106 10.00 -38.84 2.95
CA SER A 106 9.60 -39.07 4.34
C SER A 106 8.28 -39.84 4.40
N LEU A 107 7.32 -39.48 3.56
CA LEU A 107 6.05 -40.21 3.43
C LEU A 107 6.25 -41.65 2.93
N THR A 108 7.14 -41.86 1.96
CA THR A 108 7.42 -43.20 1.40
C THR A 108 8.08 -44.10 2.46
N ILE A 109 9.05 -43.58 3.21
CA ILE A 109 9.72 -44.31 4.30
C ILE A 109 8.71 -44.63 5.42
N MET A 110 7.87 -43.66 5.79
CA MET A 110 6.82 -43.85 6.80
C MET A 110 5.82 -44.93 6.37
N ALA A 111 5.36 -44.92 5.12
CA ALA A 111 4.40 -45.89 4.61
C ALA A 111 5.00 -47.31 4.50
N THR A 112 6.23 -47.43 4.01
CA THR A 112 6.92 -48.72 3.86
C THR A 112 7.29 -49.33 5.22
N SER A 113 7.83 -48.54 6.16
CA SER A 113 8.11 -49.02 7.52
C SER A 113 6.84 -49.43 8.27
N LEU A 114 5.73 -48.71 8.09
CA LEU A 114 4.44 -49.12 8.64
C LEU A 114 3.95 -50.44 8.02
N ALA A 115 4.06 -50.59 6.69
CA ALA A 115 3.65 -51.82 6.00
C ALA A 115 4.47 -53.04 6.48
N GLU A 116 5.78 -52.88 6.69
CA GLU A 116 6.64 -53.94 7.23
C GLU A 116 6.34 -54.24 8.70
N LEU A 117 6.08 -53.23 9.53
CA LEU A 117 5.64 -53.42 10.93
C LEU A 117 4.32 -54.19 11.01
N VAL A 118 3.37 -53.88 10.11
CA VAL A 118 2.09 -54.60 10.02
C VAL A 118 2.30 -56.03 9.52
N ALA A 119 3.15 -56.23 8.50
CA ALA A 119 3.47 -57.56 7.97
C ALA A 119 4.15 -58.46 9.03
N LEU A 120 4.98 -57.88 9.90
CA LEU A 120 5.59 -58.58 11.03
C LEU A 120 4.59 -58.98 12.12
N TYR A 121 3.43 -58.32 12.20
CA TYR A 121 2.41 -58.56 13.22
C TYR A 121 1.23 -59.41 12.71
N MET A 122 1.02 -59.49 11.39
CA MET A 122 0.02 -60.37 10.81
C MET A 122 0.48 -61.83 10.91
N PRO A 123 -0.28 -62.72 11.59
CA PRO A 123 0.08 -64.13 11.67
C PRO A 123 0.05 -64.75 10.28
N SER A 124 1.18 -65.29 9.82
CA SER A 124 1.23 -66.13 8.64
C SER A 124 0.32 -67.34 8.87
N SER A 125 -0.70 -67.50 8.02
CA SER A 125 -1.65 -68.62 8.03
C SER A 125 -0.96 -69.99 7.90
N HIS A 126 0.32 -70.04 7.51
CA HIS A 126 1.16 -71.25 7.54
C HIS A 126 1.55 -71.74 8.94
N CYS A 127 1.63 -70.89 9.95
CA CYS A 127 2.03 -71.31 11.30
C CYS A 127 0.92 -72.05 12.07
N ILE A 128 -0.35 -71.87 11.68
CA ILE A 128 -1.47 -72.57 12.32
C ILE A 128 -1.56 -74.03 11.84
N HIS A 129 -1.20 -74.32 10.59
CA HIS A 129 -1.31 -75.67 10.04
C HIS A 129 -0.26 -76.65 10.57
N ASN A 130 0.99 -76.19 10.78
CA ASN A 130 2.06 -77.03 11.33
C ASN A 130 1.87 -77.40 12.80
N ARG A 131 1.15 -76.56 13.57
CA ARG A 131 0.89 -76.84 15.00
C ARG A 131 -0.13 -77.98 15.21
N GLN A 132 -1.07 -78.16 14.28
CA GLN A 132 -2.01 -79.29 14.31
C GLN A 132 -1.38 -80.60 13.85
N SER A 133 -0.45 -80.56 12.88
CA SER A 133 0.23 -81.77 12.38
C SER A 133 1.18 -82.38 13.43
N TYR A 134 1.84 -81.55 14.24
CA TYR A 134 2.80 -82.03 15.25
C TYR A 134 2.13 -82.70 16.47
N ASN A 135 0.95 -82.23 16.89
CA ASN A 135 0.25 -82.81 18.05
C ASN A 135 -0.39 -84.19 17.76
N ASN A 136 -0.62 -84.54 16.50
CA ASN A 136 -1.22 -85.83 16.13
C ASN A 136 -0.18 -86.98 16.06
N ASN A 137 1.11 -86.66 15.97
CA ASN A 137 2.17 -87.68 15.82
C ASN A 137 2.81 -88.10 17.15
N THR A 138 2.47 -87.47 18.28
CA THR A 138 3.09 -87.74 19.60
C THR A 138 2.31 -88.72 20.49
N THR A 139 1.18 -89.27 20.04
CA THR A 139 0.33 -90.18 20.85
C THR A 139 0.49 -91.66 20.52
N LEU A 140 1.37 -92.03 19.57
CA LEU A 140 1.66 -93.43 19.23
C LEU A 140 3.16 -93.68 19.37
N MET A 141 3.51 -94.75 20.08
CA MET A 141 4.86 -95.23 20.46
C MET A 141 5.32 -94.83 21.88
N VAL A 142 4.55 -95.26 22.87
CA VAL A 142 5.07 -95.69 24.19
C VAL A 142 5.28 -97.21 24.09
N ASN A 143 6.52 -97.69 24.23
CA ASN A 143 6.89 -98.89 24.99
C ASN A 143 8.41 -99.14 24.97
N GLU A 144 9.00 -99.08 26.19
CA GLU A 144 10.09 -99.89 26.76
C GLU A 144 11.30 -100.25 25.87
N THR A 145 12.55 -99.87 26.15
CA THR A 145 13.32 -100.14 27.38
C THR A 145 14.69 -99.43 27.32
N THR A 146 15.28 -99.24 28.51
CA THR A 146 16.70 -98.92 28.82
C THR A 146 17.28 -97.53 28.47
N SER A 147 17.40 -96.72 29.54
CA SER A 147 18.49 -95.80 29.87
C SER A 147 19.30 -95.21 28.70
N ASN A 148 18.93 -94.00 28.28
CA ASN A 148 19.85 -92.99 27.75
C ASN A 148 19.19 -91.60 27.87
N GLU A 149 19.27 -91.03 29.07
CA GLU A 149 19.17 -89.58 29.28
C GLU A 149 20.37 -88.94 28.58
N THR A 150 20.22 -88.49 27.33
CA THR A 150 21.15 -87.54 26.68
C THR A 150 20.69 -87.07 25.30
N ILE A 151 19.71 -87.73 24.66
CA ILE A 151 19.34 -87.40 23.26
C ILE A 151 18.07 -86.53 23.15
N GLY A 152 17.18 -86.56 24.15
CA GLY A 152 15.98 -85.71 24.20
C GLY A 152 16.28 -84.22 24.44
N ASP A 153 17.21 -83.93 25.35
CA ASP A 153 17.57 -82.55 25.72
C ASP A 153 18.36 -81.81 24.65
N CYS A 154 19.18 -82.50 23.84
CA CYS A 154 19.92 -81.85 22.76
C CYS A 154 19.00 -81.38 21.61
N LYS A 155 17.97 -82.14 21.24
CA LYS A 155 17.02 -81.71 20.18
C LYS A 155 16.08 -80.60 20.65
N LEU A 156 15.64 -80.63 21.91
CA LEU A 156 14.81 -79.56 22.49
C LEU A 156 15.61 -78.25 22.65
N ASN A 157 16.88 -78.35 23.05
CA ASN A 157 17.76 -77.18 23.19
C ASN A 157 18.16 -76.55 21.84
N ILE A 158 18.30 -77.34 20.77
CA ILE A 158 18.58 -76.79 19.42
C ILE A 158 17.37 -76.05 18.86
N ILE A 159 16.16 -76.63 18.99
CA ILE A 159 14.91 -75.98 18.55
C ILE A 159 14.64 -74.72 19.39
N ASN A 160 14.81 -74.79 20.71
CA ASN A 160 14.69 -73.59 21.56
C ASN A 160 15.73 -72.52 21.24
N ARG A 161 16.97 -72.90 20.86
CA ARG A 161 17.99 -71.93 20.41
C ARG A 161 17.61 -71.25 19.11
N GLU A 162 17.12 -71.97 18.12
CA GLU A 162 16.68 -71.39 16.84
C GLU A 162 15.48 -70.44 17.05
N TYR A 163 14.48 -70.84 17.85
CA TYR A 163 13.34 -69.97 18.19
C TYR A 163 13.73 -68.73 19.00
N VAL A 164 14.70 -68.85 19.91
CA VAL A 164 15.23 -67.71 20.69
C VAL A 164 16.03 -66.76 19.80
N ILE A 165 16.86 -67.28 18.88
CA ILE A 165 17.61 -66.46 17.91
C ILE A 165 16.65 -65.76 16.94
N GLU A 166 15.64 -66.47 16.41
CA GLU A 166 14.62 -65.90 15.51
C GLU A 166 13.74 -64.86 16.23
N GLY A 167 13.43 -65.07 17.51
CA GLY A 167 12.76 -64.11 18.39
C GLY A 167 13.59 -62.85 18.68
N HIS A 168 14.90 -63.00 18.93
CA HIS A 168 15.82 -61.87 19.12
C HIS A 168 16.03 -61.06 17.83
N ILE A 169 16.14 -61.73 16.69
CA ILE A 169 16.19 -61.09 15.38
C ILE A 169 14.88 -60.30 15.15
N ARG A 170 13.72 -60.93 15.34
CA ARG A 170 12.41 -60.29 15.12
C ARG A 170 12.15 -59.09 16.05
N THR A 171 12.59 -59.17 17.31
CA THR A 171 12.51 -58.05 18.26
C THR A 171 13.49 -56.91 17.94
N GLY A 172 14.71 -57.22 17.48
CA GLY A 172 15.68 -56.22 17.01
C GLY A 172 15.24 -55.48 15.73
N TRP A 173 14.66 -56.22 14.77
CA TRP A 173 14.06 -55.63 13.57
C TRP A 173 12.86 -54.75 13.89
N TRP A 174 12.01 -55.18 14.82
CA TRP A 174 10.87 -54.39 15.29
C TRP A 174 11.30 -53.06 15.91
N ALA A 175 12.33 -53.07 16.77
CA ALA A 175 12.85 -51.86 17.40
C ALA A 175 13.44 -50.89 16.36
N THR A 176 14.14 -51.43 15.36
CA THR A 176 14.74 -50.66 14.27
C THR A 176 13.67 -50.02 13.39
N LEU A 177 12.68 -50.79 12.93
CA LEU A 177 11.58 -50.29 12.09
C LEU A 177 10.69 -49.28 12.83
N SER A 178 10.44 -49.49 14.12
CA SER A 178 9.70 -48.54 14.96
C SER A 178 10.45 -47.21 15.10
N THR A 179 11.78 -47.25 15.21
CA THR A 179 12.62 -46.04 15.25
C THR A 179 12.62 -45.30 13.90
N ILE A 180 12.72 -46.03 12.78
CA ILE A 180 12.64 -45.46 11.42
C ILE A 180 11.25 -44.83 11.18
N PHE A 181 10.19 -45.50 11.59
CA PHE A 181 8.82 -44.97 11.48
C PHE A 181 8.64 -43.71 12.33
N GLY A 182 9.09 -43.72 13.59
CA GLY A 182 9.01 -42.56 14.48
C GLY A 182 9.78 -41.34 13.96
N THR A 183 11.03 -41.55 13.52
CA THR A 183 11.88 -40.47 12.98
C THR A 183 11.34 -39.91 11.66
N SER A 184 10.87 -40.78 10.74
CA SER A 184 10.26 -40.34 9.47
C SER A 184 8.94 -39.59 9.68
N THR A 185 8.15 -39.96 10.70
CA THR A 185 6.92 -39.26 11.09
C THR A 185 7.23 -37.84 11.58
N ILE A 186 8.22 -37.67 12.46
CA ILE A 186 8.65 -36.35 12.94
C ILE A 186 9.15 -35.50 11.77
N ALA A 187 9.99 -36.06 10.89
CA ALA A 187 10.49 -35.37 9.71
C ALA A 187 9.35 -34.94 8.79
N PHE A 188 8.37 -35.80 8.54
CA PHE A 188 7.20 -35.50 7.71
C PHE A 188 6.37 -34.35 8.28
N ILE A 189 6.11 -34.32 9.59
CA ILE A 189 5.37 -33.23 10.25
C ILE A 189 6.12 -31.90 10.10
N LEU A 190 7.42 -31.89 10.40
CA LEU A 190 8.25 -30.68 10.30
C LEU A 190 8.34 -30.15 8.86
N LEU A 191 8.55 -31.05 7.89
CA LEU A 191 8.59 -30.70 6.47
C LEU A 191 7.23 -30.20 5.97
N THR A 192 6.12 -30.79 6.42
CA THR A 192 4.76 -30.33 6.08
C THR A 192 4.51 -28.93 6.62
N HIS A 193 4.87 -28.66 7.87
CA HIS A 193 4.76 -27.31 8.45
C HIS A 193 5.63 -26.30 7.68
N LEU A 194 6.87 -26.67 7.34
CA LEU A 194 7.78 -25.80 6.60
C LEU A 194 7.27 -25.53 5.16
N CYS A 195 6.82 -26.55 4.44
CA CYS A 195 6.18 -26.40 3.13
C CYS A 195 4.91 -25.54 3.21
N GLY A 196 4.07 -25.79 4.23
CA GLY A 196 2.86 -25.02 4.50
C GLY A 196 3.15 -23.54 4.75
N PHE A 197 4.19 -23.24 5.53
CA PHE A 197 4.65 -21.86 5.78
C PHE A 197 5.09 -21.15 4.49
N HIS A 198 5.86 -21.81 3.62
CA HIS A 198 6.28 -21.23 2.34
C HIS A 198 5.13 -21.09 1.33
N ILE A 199 4.19 -22.03 1.29
CA ILE A 199 2.96 -21.93 0.49
C ILE A 199 2.10 -20.77 1.01
N PHE A 200 1.93 -20.66 2.33
CA PHE A 200 1.23 -19.56 2.99
C PHE A 200 1.83 -18.21 2.61
N LEU A 201 3.16 -18.03 2.74
CA LEU A 201 3.85 -16.81 2.32
C LEU A 201 3.64 -16.48 0.83
N LYS A 202 3.62 -17.49 -0.04
CA LYS A 202 3.43 -17.33 -1.49
C LYS A 202 1.98 -16.99 -1.87
N CYS A 203 1.00 -17.65 -1.24
CA CYS A 203 -0.43 -17.42 -1.47
C CYS A 203 -0.88 -16.05 -0.96
N ILE A 204 -0.23 -15.57 0.10
CA ILE A 204 -0.54 -14.30 0.72
C ILE A 204 0.00 -13.10 -0.08
N GLY A 205 1.06 -13.27 -0.89
CA GLY A 205 1.56 -12.19 -1.76
C GLY A 205 1.88 -10.89 -1.02
N ILE A 206 2.14 -10.94 0.29
CA ILE A 206 2.24 -9.75 1.14
C ILE A 206 3.61 -9.10 0.95
N TYR A 207 3.61 -8.09 0.09
CA TYR A 207 4.09 -6.79 0.54
C TYR A 207 3.41 -6.50 1.89
N LYS A 208 4.17 -6.41 2.99
CA LYS A 208 3.60 -5.95 4.27
C LYS A 208 3.05 -4.54 4.06
N SER A 209 1.78 -4.44 3.73
CA SER A 209 1.00 -3.24 3.98
C SER A 209 1.05 -3.00 5.49
N SER A 210 1.23 -1.75 5.89
CA SER A 210 1.22 -1.40 7.30
C SER A 210 -0.12 -1.85 7.91
N LYS A 211 -0.08 -2.58 9.03
CA LYS A 211 -1.28 -3.04 9.77
C LYS A 211 -1.93 -1.88 10.53
N ILE A 212 -2.06 -0.71 9.90
CA ILE A 212 -2.65 0.47 10.52
C ILE A 212 -4.14 0.19 10.69
N LYS A 213 -4.55 0.02 11.95
CA LYS A 213 -5.93 -0.24 12.36
C LYS A 213 -6.45 0.77 13.39
N HIS A 214 -5.59 1.65 13.91
CA HIS A 214 -5.93 2.64 14.93
C HIS A 214 -5.80 4.05 14.34
N PHE A 215 -6.83 4.87 14.49
CA PHE A 215 -6.89 6.25 14.04
C PHE A 215 -7.26 7.15 15.23
N PHE A 216 -6.53 8.26 15.40
CA PHE A 216 -6.72 9.22 16.48
C PHE A 216 -7.04 10.57 15.86
N LEU A 217 -8.29 11.02 15.98
CA LEU A 217 -8.75 12.29 15.42
C LEU A 217 -8.47 13.42 16.41
N THR A 218 -7.87 14.51 15.94
CA THR A 218 -7.64 15.72 16.76
C THR A 218 -8.87 16.63 16.78
N SER A 219 -9.59 16.75 15.68
CA SER A 219 -10.85 17.50 15.64
C SER A 219 -11.84 16.89 14.65
N ASN A 220 -13.08 17.39 14.70
CA ASN A 220 -14.18 16.95 13.84
C ASN A 220 -14.31 17.82 12.58
N SER A 221 -13.27 18.57 12.22
CA SER A 221 -13.25 19.39 11.01
C SER A 221 -13.30 18.48 9.77
N TRP A 222 -13.96 18.95 8.70
CA TRP A 222 -14.00 18.21 7.44
C TRP A 222 -12.58 17.94 6.90
N ASP A 223 -11.67 18.92 7.03
CA ASP A 223 -10.29 18.82 6.57
C ASP A 223 -9.55 17.63 7.19
N ASN A 224 -9.90 17.23 8.42
CA ASN A 224 -9.29 16.09 9.12
C ASN A 224 -9.88 14.72 8.74
N VAL A 225 -11.08 14.68 8.15
CA VAL A 225 -11.86 13.44 7.98
C VAL A 225 -12.33 13.19 6.55
N SER A 226 -12.15 14.14 5.64
CA SER A 226 -12.57 14.06 4.23
C SER A 226 -11.95 12.87 3.49
N GLY A 227 -10.69 12.53 3.78
CA GLY A 227 -9.99 11.37 3.21
C GLY A 227 -10.13 10.07 4.01
N LEU A 228 -10.93 10.04 5.08
CA LEU A 228 -11.05 8.88 5.96
C LEU A 228 -11.65 7.67 5.23
N SER A 229 -12.71 7.87 4.41
CA SER A 229 -13.35 6.77 3.67
C SER A 229 -12.37 6.09 2.70
N SER A 230 -11.68 6.88 1.86
CA SER A 230 -10.64 6.40 0.94
C SER A 230 -9.53 5.64 1.67
N LEU A 231 -9.06 6.18 2.80
CA LEU A 231 -8.02 5.56 3.62
C LEU A 231 -8.48 4.21 4.20
N LEU A 232 -9.70 4.14 4.74
CA LEU A 232 -10.28 2.92 5.28
C LEU A 232 -10.51 1.86 4.20
N LEU A 233 -11.00 2.27 3.01
CA LEU A 233 -11.21 1.38 1.89
C LEU A 233 -9.88 0.78 1.39
N ALA A 234 -8.84 1.61 1.29
CA ALA A 234 -7.49 1.16 0.95
C ALA A 234 -6.87 0.21 2.00
N ARG A 235 -7.29 0.28 3.27
CA ARG A 235 -6.88 -0.69 4.31
C ARG A 235 -7.73 -1.96 4.28
N LEU A 236 -9.01 -1.84 3.95
CA LEU A 236 -9.92 -2.97 3.75
C LEU A 236 -9.43 -3.86 2.61
N ASP A 237 -9.09 -3.26 1.46
CA ASP A 237 -8.51 -3.97 0.31
C ASP A 237 -7.15 -4.62 0.64
N ALA A 238 -6.44 -4.09 1.65
CA ALA A 238 -5.20 -4.67 2.17
C ALA A 238 -5.42 -5.80 3.20
N GLY A 239 -6.68 -6.20 3.46
CA GLY A 239 -7.05 -7.31 4.33
C GLY A 239 -7.35 -6.95 5.79
N ILE A 240 -7.48 -5.66 6.12
CA ILE A 240 -7.89 -5.22 7.47
C ILE A 240 -9.41 -5.13 7.54
N ASN A 241 -10.04 -5.86 8.46
CA ASN A 241 -11.50 -5.96 8.60
C ASN A 241 -12.05 -5.33 9.89
N GLU A 242 -11.20 -4.70 10.69
CA GLU A 242 -11.58 -4.03 11.94
C GLU A 242 -10.74 -2.76 12.12
N PHE A 243 -11.41 -1.66 12.45
CA PHE A 243 -10.78 -0.37 12.69
C PHE A 243 -11.16 0.18 14.07
N THR A 244 -10.21 0.79 14.74
CA THR A 244 -10.42 1.52 16.00
C THR A 244 -10.23 3.01 15.73
N ILE A 245 -11.24 3.81 16.07
CA ILE A 245 -11.24 5.25 15.84
C ILE A 245 -11.50 5.95 17.18
N SER A 246 -10.53 6.75 17.59
CA SER A 246 -10.50 7.50 18.85
C SER A 246 -10.66 8.99 18.58
N GLY A 247 -11.42 9.68 19.43
CA GLY A 247 -11.68 11.10 19.30
C GLY A 247 -13.09 11.49 19.75
N LEU A 248 -13.48 12.74 19.49
CA LEU A 248 -14.81 13.24 19.80
C LEU A 248 -15.83 12.80 18.73
N ASN A 249 -17.04 12.40 19.14
CA ASN A 249 -18.15 12.07 18.22
C ASN A 249 -17.80 11.09 17.08
N THR A 250 -16.83 10.19 17.29
CA THR A 250 -16.30 9.32 16.23
C THR A 250 -17.34 8.43 15.57
N GLU A 251 -18.35 7.99 16.31
CA GLU A 251 -19.45 7.19 15.80
C GLU A 251 -20.22 7.91 14.69
N THR A 252 -20.67 9.14 14.96
CA THR A 252 -21.38 9.97 13.99
C THR A 252 -20.49 10.31 12.79
N ILE A 253 -19.24 10.70 13.03
CA ILE A 253 -18.28 11.06 11.96
C ILE A 253 -18.07 9.89 11.01
N VAL A 254 -17.77 8.70 11.55
CA VAL A 254 -17.51 7.51 10.75
C VAL A 254 -18.75 7.11 9.98
N GLN A 255 -19.93 7.10 10.61
CA GLN A 255 -21.19 6.79 9.94
C GLN A 255 -21.45 7.71 8.75
N GLU A 256 -21.16 9.01 8.87
CA GLU A 256 -21.36 9.98 7.80
C GLU A 256 -20.26 9.88 6.73
N CYS A 257 -18.99 9.66 7.08
CA CYS A 257 -17.90 9.46 6.12
C CYS A 257 -18.09 8.20 5.26
N ILE A 258 -18.57 7.09 5.85
CA ILE A 258 -18.77 5.82 5.12
C ILE A 258 -20.17 5.69 4.50
N ARG A 259 -21.01 6.72 4.63
CA ARG A 259 -22.42 6.70 4.20
C ARG A 259 -22.57 6.32 2.73
N PHE A 260 -21.61 6.75 1.92
CA PHE A 260 -21.57 6.58 0.47
C PHE A 260 -20.82 5.32 0.02
N ASP A 261 -20.24 4.56 0.96
CA ASP A 261 -19.41 3.39 0.68
C ASP A 261 -20.06 2.10 1.20
N THR A 262 -20.62 1.30 0.29
CA THR A 262 -21.32 0.05 0.65
C THR A 262 -20.40 -1.00 1.28
N LYS A 263 -19.13 -1.06 0.88
CA LYS A 263 -18.13 -1.99 1.43
C LYS A 263 -17.80 -1.69 2.89
N LEU A 264 -17.62 -0.41 3.22
CA LEU A 264 -17.26 0.02 4.58
C LEU A 264 -18.40 -0.18 5.57
N LYS A 265 -19.66 -0.18 5.13
CA LYS A 265 -20.83 -0.50 5.99
C LYS A 265 -20.79 -1.91 6.61
N ARG A 266 -20.00 -2.83 6.04
CA ARG A 266 -19.85 -4.21 6.53
C ARG A 266 -18.66 -4.39 7.48
N VAL A 267 -17.91 -3.32 7.74
CA VAL A 267 -16.69 -3.34 8.56
C VAL A 267 -17.02 -3.06 10.01
N LYS A 268 -16.31 -3.71 10.94
CA LYS A 268 -16.45 -3.45 12.37
C LYS A 268 -15.63 -2.21 12.77
N PHE A 269 -16.29 -1.24 13.39
CA PHE A 269 -15.66 -0.04 13.94
C PHE A 269 -15.74 -0.04 15.46
N ASN A 270 -14.58 0.08 16.12
CA ASN A 270 -14.45 0.25 17.55
C ASN A 270 -14.27 1.74 17.85
N HIS A 271 -15.23 2.34 18.54
CA HIS A 271 -15.20 3.75 18.91
C HIS A 271 -14.71 3.91 20.33
N VAL A 272 -13.58 4.59 20.51
CA VAL A 272 -12.97 4.81 21.83
C VAL A 272 -13.18 6.27 22.23
N LYS A 273 -14.09 6.49 23.19
CA LYS A 273 -14.43 7.82 23.70
C LYS A 273 -13.68 8.06 25.01
N ASN A 274 -12.73 8.99 25.01
CA ASN A 274 -12.03 9.46 26.22
C ASN A 274 -11.39 8.36 27.10
N VAL A 275 -11.08 7.19 26.52
CA VAL A 275 -10.37 6.12 27.21
C VAL A 275 -8.89 6.20 26.87
N GLU A 276 -8.05 5.92 27.87
CA GLU A 276 -6.62 5.79 27.68
C GLU A 276 -6.32 4.59 26.77
N PHE A 277 -5.60 4.85 25.68
CA PHE A 277 -5.16 3.82 24.76
C PHE A 277 -3.78 3.34 25.17
N GLU A 278 -3.63 2.04 25.39
CA GLU A 278 -2.35 1.41 25.68
C GLU A 278 -2.04 0.32 24.65
N MET A 279 -0.85 0.41 24.04
CA MET A 279 -0.35 -0.63 23.16
C MET A 279 1.17 -0.74 23.29
N ASN A 280 1.63 -1.93 23.67
CA ASN A 280 3.03 -2.21 23.99
C ASN A 280 3.57 -1.31 25.11
N ARG A 281 4.30 -0.24 24.75
CA ARG A 281 4.89 0.76 25.67
C ARG A 281 4.30 2.16 25.48
N LEU A 282 3.37 2.33 24.54
CA LEU A 282 2.76 3.61 24.24
C LEU A 282 1.43 3.71 24.98
N GLN A 283 1.33 4.72 25.84
CA GLN A 283 0.08 5.20 26.42
C GLN A 283 -0.31 6.51 25.76
N LEU A 284 -1.57 6.64 25.36
CA LEU A 284 -2.17 7.85 24.81
C LEU A 284 -3.42 8.20 25.61
N LYS A 285 -3.41 9.36 26.26
CA LYS A 285 -4.54 9.90 26.99
C LYS A 285 -5.16 11.08 26.24
N PRO A 286 -6.38 10.93 25.68
CA PRO A 286 -7.09 12.04 25.06
C PRO A 286 -7.68 12.99 26.12
N ILE A 287 -7.57 14.29 25.89
CA ILE A 287 -8.22 15.35 26.68
C ILE A 287 -8.92 16.31 25.73
N VAL A 288 -10.22 16.53 25.95
CA VAL A 288 -11.01 17.45 25.12
C VAL A 288 -10.92 18.86 25.70
N ILE A 289 -10.62 19.83 24.85
CA ILE A 289 -10.45 21.25 25.19
C ILE A 289 -11.36 22.10 24.31
N ASP A 290 -12.01 23.09 24.92
CA ASP A 290 -12.85 24.06 24.23
C ASP A 290 -12.01 25.14 23.53
N THR A 291 -12.46 25.57 22.36
CA THR A 291 -11.91 26.71 21.59
C THR A 291 -12.83 27.94 21.71
N ALA A 292 -12.39 29.12 21.25
CA ALA A 292 -13.16 30.38 21.34
C ALA A 292 -14.47 30.33 20.57
N SER A 293 -14.50 29.54 19.49
CA SER A 293 -15.65 29.30 18.64
C SER A 293 -16.67 28.30 19.20
N HIS A 294 -16.55 27.89 20.48
CA HIS A 294 -17.32 26.79 21.10
C HIS A 294 -17.11 25.42 20.42
N LEU A 295 -16.11 25.30 19.56
CA LEU A 295 -15.68 24.04 18.98
C LEU A 295 -14.80 23.29 19.99
N LYS A 296 -14.60 22.00 19.78
CA LYS A 296 -13.84 21.14 20.68
C LYS A 296 -12.71 20.45 19.93
N THR A 297 -11.51 20.51 20.49
CA THR A 297 -10.33 19.81 19.99
C THR A 297 -9.86 18.77 21.00
N THR A 298 -9.31 17.67 20.51
CA THR A 298 -8.75 16.58 21.31
C THR A 298 -7.24 16.70 21.34
N VAL A 299 -6.70 16.93 22.52
CA VAL A 299 -5.29 16.95 22.83
C VAL A 299 -4.88 15.55 23.28
N TYR A 300 -3.81 15.01 22.70
CA TYR A 300 -3.29 13.70 23.07
C TYR A 300 -2.04 13.83 23.92
N LEU A 301 -2.11 13.34 25.16
CA LEU A 301 -0.95 13.21 26.05
C LEU A 301 -0.35 11.83 25.86
N GLY A 302 0.83 11.76 25.27
CA GLY A 302 1.52 10.51 24.95
C GLY A 302 2.66 10.21 25.92
N LYS A 303 2.71 8.99 26.43
CA LYS A 303 3.80 8.50 27.29
C LYS A 303 4.38 7.22 26.72
N ILE A 304 5.70 7.22 26.52
CA ILE A 304 6.48 6.02 26.27
C ILE A 304 6.98 5.52 27.62
N LEU A 305 6.46 4.38 28.08
CA LEU A 305 6.82 3.77 29.35
C LEU A 305 8.31 3.42 29.40
N SER A 306 8.92 3.51 30.59
CA SER A 306 10.33 3.14 30.80
C SER A 306 10.59 1.66 30.49
N GLU A 307 11.82 1.33 30.11
CA GLU A 307 12.27 -0.05 29.93
C GLU A 307 13.57 -0.25 30.70
N SER A 308 13.65 -1.35 31.44
CA SER A 308 14.90 -1.74 32.09
C SER A 308 15.96 -2.06 31.04
N GLY A 309 17.19 -1.66 31.31
CA GLY A 309 18.32 -1.90 30.42
C GLY A 309 18.46 -3.37 30.07
N ARG A 310 18.78 -3.67 28.80
CA ARG A 310 18.99 -5.05 28.35
C ARG A 310 20.46 -5.43 28.50
N ILE A 311 20.76 -6.72 28.53
CA ILE A 311 22.16 -7.16 28.49
C ILE A 311 22.84 -6.71 27.20
N SER A 312 23.90 -5.94 27.36
CA SER A 312 24.75 -5.47 26.29
C SER A 312 25.75 -6.55 25.92
N LEU A 313 25.61 -7.10 24.70
CA LEU A 313 26.54 -8.09 24.17
C LEU A 313 27.96 -7.50 24.01
N GLU A 314 28.07 -6.20 23.79
CA GLU A 314 29.32 -5.47 23.70
C GLU A 314 30.02 -5.36 25.06
N LYS A 315 29.31 -4.98 26.13
CA LYS A 315 29.88 -4.99 27.49
C LYS A 315 30.26 -6.40 27.94
N CYS A 316 29.45 -7.40 27.60
CA CYS A 316 29.78 -8.82 27.80
C CYS A 316 31.08 -9.20 27.08
N PHE A 317 31.26 -8.76 25.84
CA PHE A 317 32.46 -9.00 25.07
C PHE A 317 33.70 -8.33 25.69
N HIS A 318 33.60 -7.06 26.09
CA HIS A 318 34.69 -6.34 26.76
C HIS A 318 35.11 -6.98 28.08
N GLN A 319 34.15 -7.48 28.85
CA GLN A 319 34.42 -8.20 30.10
C GLN A 319 34.75 -9.70 29.87
N ARG A 320 34.91 -10.12 28.61
CA ARG A 320 35.27 -11.50 28.21
C ARG A 320 34.30 -12.56 28.73
N VAL A 321 33.02 -12.22 28.83
CA VAL A 321 31.95 -13.14 29.22
C VAL A 321 31.78 -14.24 28.15
N PRO A 322 31.96 -15.53 28.49
CA PRO A 322 31.68 -16.63 27.58
C PRO A 322 30.22 -16.63 27.12
N ARG A 323 30.00 -16.83 25.81
CA ARG A 323 28.67 -16.72 25.18
C ARG A 323 27.58 -17.60 25.81
N HIS A 324 27.97 -18.75 26.35
CA HIS A 324 27.06 -19.69 27.02
C HIS A 324 26.58 -19.18 28.40
N LEU A 325 27.36 -18.31 29.05
CA LEU A 325 27.05 -17.73 30.37
C LEU A 325 26.21 -16.44 30.30
N VAL A 326 26.09 -15.82 29.11
CA VAL A 326 25.26 -14.62 28.89
C VAL A 326 23.80 -14.89 29.30
N SER A 327 23.30 -16.10 29.06
CA SER A 327 21.93 -16.48 29.44
C SER A 327 21.68 -16.49 30.95
N LYS A 328 22.72 -16.74 31.77
CA LYS A 328 22.62 -16.68 33.24
C LYS A 328 22.54 -15.25 33.73
N LEU A 329 23.37 -14.37 33.17
CA LEU A 329 23.29 -12.93 33.42
C LEU A 329 21.91 -12.38 33.02
N GLN A 330 21.33 -12.84 31.90
CA GLN A 330 19.99 -12.42 31.46
C GLN A 330 18.88 -12.82 32.44
N LYS A 331 19.10 -13.88 33.23
CA LYS A 331 18.20 -14.34 34.28
C LYS A 331 18.45 -13.65 35.63
N GLY A 332 19.39 -12.71 35.70
CA GLY A 332 19.78 -12.00 36.92
C GLY A 332 20.84 -12.72 37.77
N GLU A 333 21.43 -13.81 37.27
CA GLU A 333 22.47 -14.55 38.00
C GLU A 333 23.85 -13.94 37.75
N SER A 334 24.65 -13.77 38.81
CA SER A 334 26.07 -13.41 38.68
C SER A 334 26.89 -14.60 38.22
N ILE A 335 27.93 -14.35 37.41
CA ILE A 335 28.82 -15.40 36.90
C ILE A 335 30.25 -15.18 37.39
N ILE A 336 31.00 -16.26 37.52
CA ILE A 336 32.43 -16.24 37.86
C ILE A 336 33.19 -16.71 36.62
N LEU A 337 34.12 -15.89 36.15
CA LEU A 337 35.00 -16.22 35.04
C LEU A 337 36.16 -17.11 35.51
N GLU A 338 36.82 -17.81 34.58
CA GLU A 338 37.96 -18.70 34.87
C GLU A 338 39.14 -17.97 35.56
N ASN A 339 39.24 -16.65 35.38
CA ASN A 339 40.22 -15.81 36.05
C ASN A 339 39.78 -15.34 37.46
N GLY A 340 38.68 -15.88 38.01
CA GLY A 340 38.13 -15.53 39.33
C GLY A 340 37.30 -14.24 39.37
N THR A 341 37.13 -13.54 38.25
CA THR A 341 36.36 -12.28 38.21
C THR A 341 34.86 -12.55 38.31
N ILE A 342 34.17 -11.88 39.24
CA ILE A 342 32.71 -11.94 39.37
C ILE A 342 32.07 -10.87 38.50
N ILE A 343 31.25 -11.27 37.55
CA ILE A 343 30.46 -10.38 36.72
C ILE A 343 29.01 -10.44 37.18
N LYS A 344 28.53 -9.31 37.70
CA LYS A 344 27.12 -9.12 38.03
C LYS A 344 26.33 -8.70 36.78
N PRO A 345 25.02 -8.99 36.70
CA PRO A 345 24.17 -8.50 35.60
C PRO A 345 24.31 -6.99 35.39
N GLU A 346 24.35 -6.21 36.48
CA GLU A 346 24.53 -4.76 36.51
C GLU A 346 25.74 -4.28 35.69
N ASN A 347 26.83 -5.05 35.70
CA ASN A 347 28.10 -4.68 35.05
C ASN A 347 28.02 -4.75 33.52
N VAL A 348 27.05 -5.48 32.97
CA VAL A 348 26.92 -5.75 31.53
C VAL A 348 25.55 -5.38 30.97
N MET A 349 24.68 -4.80 31.78
CA MET A 349 23.40 -4.25 31.33
C MET A 349 23.63 -2.86 30.70
N ASP A 350 22.87 -2.56 29.66
CA ASP A 350 22.63 -1.19 29.23
C ASP A 350 21.94 -0.42 30.37
N PRO A 351 22.07 0.90 30.44
CA PRO A 351 21.36 1.68 31.43
C PRO A 351 19.84 1.67 31.15
N ASP A 352 19.05 1.82 32.21
CA ASP A 352 17.60 1.91 32.11
C ASP A 352 17.16 3.08 31.22
N GLN A 353 16.16 2.82 30.39
CA GLN A 353 15.59 3.80 29.48
C GLN A 353 14.44 4.54 30.17
N PRO A 354 14.60 5.84 30.48
CA PRO A 354 13.58 6.59 31.23
C PRO A 354 12.32 6.81 30.38
N SER A 355 11.17 7.02 31.04
CA SER A 355 9.94 7.31 30.32
C SER A 355 10.03 8.63 29.56
N LYS A 356 9.51 8.70 28.33
CA LYS A 356 9.43 9.94 27.55
C LYS A 356 7.98 10.36 27.38
N ARG A 357 7.75 11.68 27.28
CA ARG A 357 6.43 12.29 27.15
C ARG A 357 6.37 13.14 25.90
N PHE A 358 5.25 13.06 25.18
CA PHE A 358 4.95 13.96 24.09
C PHE A 358 3.50 14.44 24.17
N ILE A 359 3.24 15.62 23.62
CA ILE A 359 1.89 16.17 23.50
C ILE A 359 1.60 16.45 22.03
N LEU A 360 0.38 16.18 21.59
CA LEU A 360 -0.08 16.47 20.23
C LEU A 360 -1.40 17.24 20.30
N PHE A 361 -1.45 18.37 19.58
CA PHE A 361 -2.64 19.21 19.52
C PHE A 361 -2.74 19.98 18.20
N GLU A 362 -3.96 20.39 17.89
CA GLU A 362 -4.30 21.19 16.72
C GLU A 362 -4.75 22.60 17.13
N ASN A 363 -3.99 23.61 16.74
CA ASN A 363 -4.19 25.03 17.05
C ASN A 363 -4.75 25.80 15.85
N ASN A 364 -6.06 25.97 15.83
CA ASN A 364 -6.78 26.80 14.86
C ASN A 364 -7.39 28.06 15.48
N ASP A 365 -7.00 28.41 16.71
CA ASP A 365 -7.63 29.46 17.51
C ASP A 365 -6.58 30.13 18.42
N SER A 366 -6.69 31.43 18.64
CA SER A 366 -5.77 32.19 19.49
C SER A 366 -5.88 31.83 20.97
N ILE A 367 -7.02 31.30 21.44
CA ILE A 367 -7.20 31.02 22.88
C ILE A 367 -6.75 29.61 23.31
N LEU A 368 -6.51 28.70 22.37
CA LEU A 368 -6.29 27.29 22.71
C LEU A 368 -5.09 27.12 23.65
N LEU A 369 -3.96 27.78 23.35
CA LEU A 369 -2.76 27.71 24.20
C LEU A 369 -3.05 28.13 25.65
N ASN A 370 -3.83 29.20 25.83
CA ASN A 370 -4.25 29.64 27.16
C ASN A 370 -5.10 28.57 27.87
N ASN A 371 -5.98 27.87 27.13
CA ASN A 371 -6.80 26.80 27.67
C ASN A 371 -5.98 25.54 28.01
N LEU A 372 -4.93 25.23 27.24
CA LEU A 372 -3.97 24.18 27.57
C LEU A 372 -3.30 24.46 28.93
N GLU A 373 -2.85 25.69 29.15
CA GLU A 373 -2.19 26.08 30.40
C GLU A 373 -3.14 26.21 31.59
N ARG A 374 -4.41 26.57 31.35
CA ARG A 374 -5.45 26.61 32.41
C ARG A 374 -5.87 25.23 32.87
N THR A 375 -5.75 24.21 32.01
CA THR A 375 -6.13 22.84 32.33
C THR A 375 -5.05 22.17 33.19
N PRO A 376 -5.32 21.86 34.48
CA PRO A 376 -4.26 21.47 35.43
C PRO A 376 -3.47 20.22 35.00
N ILE A 377 -4.16 19.22 34.44
CA ILE A 377 -3.56 17.97 33.97
C ILE A 377 -2.60 18.23 32.80
N ILE A 378 -2.99 19.09 31.86
CA ILE A 378 -2.15 19.44 30.70
C ILE A 378 -0.98 20.31 31.15
N ARG A 379 -1.20 21.29 32.02
CA ARG A 379 -0.15 22.15 32.58
C ARG A 379 0.96 21.35 33.28
N ASP A 380 0.60 20.37 34.12
CA ASP A 380 1.59 19.46 34.75
C ASP A 380 2.29 18.57 33.73
N PHE A 381 1.61 18.23 32.64
CA PHE A 381 2.21 17.43 31.57
C PHE A 381 3.20 18.23 30.73
N LEU A 382 2.88 19.48 30.39
CA LEU A 382 3.71 20.38 29.59
C LEU A 382 5.09 20.59 30.21
N SER A 383 5.17 20.79 31.54
CA SER A 383 6.45 20.99 32.24
C SER A 383 7.38 19.76 32.23
N LYS A 384 6.84 18.57 31.94
CA LYS A 384 7.58 17.29 31.91
C LYS A 384 7.69 16.74 30.49
N CYS A 385 7.24 17.50 29.49
CA CYS A 385 7.19 17.04 28.11
C CYS A 385 8.60 17.01 27.51
N ASN A 386 8.87 16.04 26.64
CA ASN A 386 10.11 16.02 25.86
C ASN A 386 9.89 16.58 24.44
N CYS A 387 8.68 16.43 23.91
CA CYS A 387 8.34 16.80 22.54
C CYS A 387 6.89 17.29 22.43
N MET A 388 6.68 18.44 21.81
CA MET A 388 5.37 19.01 21.52
C MET A 388 5.15 19.02 20.01
N ILE A 389 4.02 18.46 19.56
CA ILE A 389 3.65 18.35 18.15
C ILE A 389 2.48 19.32 17.92
N HIS A 390 2.73 20.32 17.07
CA HIS A 390 1.81 21.41 16.80
C HIS A 390 1.27 21.29 15.38
N PHE A 391 -0.02 20.98 15.21
CA PHE A 391 -0.70 21.28 13.96
C PHE A 391 -1.25 22.71 14.05
N THR A 392 -0.67 23.68 13.34
CA THR A 392 -1.07 25.10 13.45
C THR A 392 -0.98 25.82 12.12
N ARG A 393 -1.64 26.97 12.01
CA ARG A 393 -1.52 27.87 10.85
C ARG A 393 -0.39 28.87 11.05
N ASP A 394 0.20 29.35 9.97
CA ASP A 394 1.34 30.27 10.01
C ASP A 394 0.97 31.59 10.70
N GLN A 395 -0.26 32.07 10.46
CA GLN A 395 -0.80 33.29 11.08
C GLN A 395 -0.76 33.29 12.62
N PHE A 396 -0.83 32.12 13.27
CA PHE A 396 -0.82 32.01 14.73
C PHE A 396 0.60 32.04 15.29
N LEU A 397 1.60 31.59 14.51
CA LEU A 397 3.00 31.61 14.92
C LEU A 397 3.51 33.04 15.13
N GLU A 398 2.92 34.02 14.43
CA GLU A 398 3.30 35.42 14.56
C GLU A 398 2.79 36.11 15.83
N GLN A 399 1.79 35.52 16.50
CA GLN A 399 1.15 36.08 17.69
C GLN A 399 2.09 36.03 18.91
N SER A 400 2.03 37.05 19.76
CA SER A 400 2.90 37.19 20.92
C SER A 400 2.68 36.07 21.96
N GLU A 401 1.43 35.62 22.09
CA GLU A 401 1.04 34.52 22.97
C GLU A 401 1.69 33.20 22.54
N TYR A 402 1.72 32.93 21.24
CA TYR A 402 2.34 31.71 20.70
C TYR A 402 3.86 31.74 20.88
N LYS A 403 4.49 32.88 20.55
CA LYS A 403 5.93 33.10 20.79
C LYS A 403 6.29 32.95 22.27
N SER A 404 5.46 33.47 23.17
CA SER A 404 5.62 33.32 24.62
C SER A 404 5.51 31.85 25.06
N PHE A 405 4.56 31.10 24.51
CA PHE A 405 4.41 29.67 24.79
C PHE A 405 5.65 28.85 24.36
N LEU A 406 6.19 29.09 23.17
CA LEU A 406 7.40 28.42 22.68
C LEU A 406 8.61 28.73 23.58
N ASN A 407 8.78 29.97 24.00
CA ASN A 407 9.89 30.37 24.88
C ASN A 407 9.75 29.79 26.29
N LYS A 408 8.53 29.72 26.82
CA LYS A 408 8.25 29.18 28.17
C LYS A 408 8.62 27.69 28.28
N TYR A 409 8.50 26.94 27.18
CA TYR A 409 8.79 25.51 27.12
C TYR A 409 10.04 25.19 26.29
N GLU A 410 11.02 26.10 26.28
CA GLU A 410 12.24 26.00 25.45
C GLU A 410 13.06 24.72 25.63
N SER A 411 12.93 24.01 26.76
CA SER A 411 13.59 22.73 27.04
C SER A 411 12.98 21.54 26.29
N SER A 412 11.75 21.70 25.76
CA SER A 412 11.08 20.70 24.93
C SER A 412 11.36 20.91 23.46
N TYR A 413 11.38 19.83 22.67
CA TYR A 413 11.34 19.96 21.21
C TYR A 413 9.95 20.40 20.75
N HIS A 414 9.88 21.38 19.86
CA HIS A 414 8.65 21.87 19.25
C HIS A 414 8.63 21.49 17.77
N LEU A 415 7.84 20.48 17.41
CA LEU A 415 7.63 20.04 16.04
C LEU A 415 6.45 20.81 15.43
N LEU A 416 6.75 21.80 14.60
CA LEU A 416 5.76 22.66 13.97
C LEU A 416 5.34 22.08 12.62
N LEU A 417 4.06 21.76 12.48
CA LEU A 417 3.40 21.37 11.24
C LEU A 417 2.41 22.46 10.82
N THR A 418 2.73 23.16 9.74
CA THR A 418 2.00 24.32 9.21
C THR A 418 1.82 24.27 7.70
N GLU A 419 0.97 25.16 7.19
CA GLU A 419 0.66 25.31 5.76
C GLU A 419 1.84 25.79 4.89
N SER A 420 2.85 26.43 5.49
CA SER A 420 4.11 26.78 4.81
C SER A 420 5.12 25.64 4.75
N ASN A 421 4.94 24.57 5.53
CA ASN A 421 5.89 23.46 5.48
C ASN A 421 5.96 22.85 4.09
N SER A 422 7.19 22.50 3.67
CA SER A 422 7.40 21.80 2.41
C SER A 422 6.68 20.44 2.47
N SER A 423 5.59 20.34 1.73
CA SER A 423 4.94 19.06 1.48
C SER A 423 5.72 18.33 0.39
N LEU A 424 5.94 17.03 0.59
CA LEU A 424 6.35 16.14 -0.48
C LEU A 424 5.12 16.03 -1.37
N CYS A 425 5.00 16.97 -2.29
CA CYS A 425 4.10 16.86 -3.42
C CYS A 425 4.29 15.46 -3.98
N ASN A 426 3.19 14.72 -4.16
CA ASN A 426 3.18 13.31 -4.53
C ASN A 426 4.24 13.00 -5.61
N HIS A 427 5.43 12.53 -5.20
CA HIS A 427 6.59 12.37 -6.10
C HIS A 427 6.26 11.42 -7.25
N SER A 428 5.40 10.44 -6.96
CA SER A 428 4.95 9.50 -7.98
C SER A 428 4.16 10.23 -9.07
N ALA A 429 3.27 11.15 -8.69
CA ALA A 429 2.52 11.98 -9.63
C ALA A 429 3.43 12.92 -10.44
N HIS A 430 4.39 13.61 -9.80
CA HIS A 430 5.35 14.46 -10.53
C HIS A 430 6.22 13.65 -11.50
N ARG A 431 6.77 12.51 -11.05
CA ARG A 431 7.54 11.58 -11.89
C ARG A 431 6.70 11.09 -13.08
N PHE A 432 5.46 10.71 -12.84
CA PHE A 432 4.56 10.23 -13.88
C PHE A 432 4.19 11.33 -14.87
N GLN A 433 3.91 12.55 -14.39
CA GLN A 433 3.67 13.70 -15.26
C GLN A 433 4.89 14.02 -16.13
N LEU A 434 6.11 13.96 -15.59
CA LEU A 434 7.32 14.19 -16.37
C LEU A 434 7.51 13.14 -17.46
N GLN A 435 7.18 11.87 -17.18
CA GLN A 435 7.17 10.81 -18.18
C GLN A 435 6.16 11.12 -19.30
N LEU A 436 4.95 11.56 -18.96
CA LEU A 436 3.94 11.95 -19.95
C LEU A 436 4.33 13.23 -20.72
N ASN A 437 5.01 14.18 -20.07
CA ASN A 437 5.55 15.39 -20.71
C ASN A 437 6.58 15.07 -21.80
N LEU A 438 7.36 14.00 -21.65
CA LEU A 438 8.28 13.52 -22.69
C LEU A 438 7.51 13.02 -23.93
N VAL A 439 6.30 12.50 -23.73
CA VAL A 439 5.43 12.00 -24.81
C VAL A 439 4.71 13.16 -25.50
N ASP A 440 4.17 14.12 -24.74
CA ASP A 440 3.53 15.32 -25.28
C ASP A 440 3.56 16.50 -24.30
N GLN A 441 4.34 17.53 -24.61
CA GLN A 441 4.49 18.69 -23.71
C GLN A 441 3.25 19.59 -23.65
N GLN A 442 2.41 19.58 -24.69
CA GLN A 442 1.22 20.43 -24.72
C GLN A 442 0.08 19.80 -23.92
N LEU A 443 -0.06 18.48 -24.01
CA LEU A 443 -1.08 17.73 -23.26
C LEU A 443 -0.72 17.56 -21.79
N PHE A 444 0.58 17.45 -21.46
CA PHE A 444 1.08 17.17 -20.12
C PHE A 444 2.06 18.25 -19.66
N PRO A 445 1.58 19.42 -19.21
CA PRO A 445 2.46 20.45 -18.66
C PRO A 445 3.12 19.97 -17.36
N ILE A 446 4.30 20.53 -17.07
CA ILE A 446 5.02 20.23 -15.83
C ILE A 446 4.23 20.83 -14.66
N LEU A 447 4.01 20.01 -13.62
CA LEU A 447 3.33 20.44 -12.39
C LEU A 447 4.17 21.49 -11.65
N LYS A 448 3.51 22.49 -11.08
CA LYS A 448 4.18 23.54 -10.31
C LYS A 448 4.59 22.98 -8.94
N GLU A 449 5.85 23.19 -8.56
CA GLU A 449 6.30 22.84 -7.22
C GLU A 449 5.79 23.84 -6.19
N GLN A 450 5.52 23.33 -4.99
CA GLN A 450 5.33 24.15 -3.81
C GLN A 450 6.64 24.23 -3.03
N ILE A 451 7.69 24.77 -3.63
CA ILE A 451 8.84 25.19 -2.82
C ILE A 451 8.41 26.44 -2.08
N VAL A 452 8.00 26.29 -0.83
CA VAL A 452 7.94 27.45 0.07
C VAL A 452 9.37 27.71 0.53
N THR A 453 10.10 28.49 -0.26
CA THR A 453 11.26 29.23 0.27
C THR A 453 10.70 30.32 1.15
N ASN A 454 10.55 30.04 2.43
CA ASN A 454 10.59 31.00 3.53
C ASN A 454 10.50 30.18 4.82
N ASN A 455 11.60 30.12 5.57
CA ASN A 455 11.53 29.87 7.01
C ASN A 455 11.33 31.24 7.67
N PRO A 456 10.10 31.72 7.92
CA PRO A 456 9.96 32.80 8.87
C PRO A 456 10.25 32.24 10.26
N ILE A 457 11.22 32.87 10.92
CA ILE A 457 11.61 32.71 12.33
C ILE A 457 12.46 31.46 12.63
N THR A 458 13.73 31.48 12.21
CA THR A 458 14.77 30.96 13.10
C THR A 458 14.92 31.93 14.27
N GLY A 459 14.19 31.68 15.36
CA GLY A 459 14.68 32.11 16.67
C GLY A 459 15.95 31.32 17.00
N ASP A 460 16.81 31.85 17.88
CA ASP A 460 18.06 31.18 18.30
C ASP A 460 17.84 29.80 18.97
N ASN A 461 16.58 29.42 19.24
CA ASN A 461 16.23 28.17 19.89
C ASN A 461 16.27 26.97 18.92
N LYS A 462 17.32 26.14 19.07
CA LYS A 462 17.55 24.90 18.30
C LYS A 462 16.48 23.81 18.50
N ASN A 463 15.61 23.96 19.50
CA ASN A 463 14.56 22.98 19.79
C ASN A 463 13.27 23.22 19.01
N ILE A 464 13.15 24.35 18.30
CA ILE A 464 12.01 24.62 17.40
C ILE A 464 12.32 24.07 16.01
N ILE A 465 11.53 23.11 15.55
CA ILE A 465 11.74 22.38 14.31
C ILE A 465 10.51 22.55 13.40
N HIS A 466 10.70 23.25 12.29
CA HIS A 466 9.72 23.27 11.20
C HIS A 466 9.77 21.94 10.46
N CYS A 467 8.68 21.19 10.51
CA CYS A 467 8.63 19.84 9.97
C CYS A 467 8.56 19.87 8.45
N GLN A 468 9.29 18.99 7.79
CA GLN A 468 9.11 18.73 6.36
C GLN A 468 8.40 17.40 6.18
N ALA A 469 7.61 17.26 5.13
CA ALA A 469 7.03 15.96 4.81
C ALA A 469 8.14 14.91 4.63
N GLY A 470 7.87 13.68 5.07
CA GLY A 470 8.85 12.58 5.08
C GLY A 470 9.89 12.63 6.18
N MET A 471 9.97 13.73 6.94
CA MET A 471 10.79 13.82 8.14
C MET A 471 10.37 12.76 9.16
N ARG A 472 11.35 12.10 9.76
CA ARG A 472 11.12 11.08 10.80
C ARG A 472 11.71 11.56 12.11
N TYR A 473 10.85 11.86 13.08
CA TYR A 473 11.26 12.10 14.45
C TYR A 473 11.17 10.80 15.25
N GLN A 474 12.30 10.33 15.78
CA GLN A 474 12.36 9.11 16.57
C GLN A 474 12.47 9.47 18.05
N LEU A 475 11.35 9.38 18.78
CA LEU A 475 11.35 9.55 20.24
C LEU A 475 11.89 8.28 20.90
N VAL A 476 13.21 8.21 21.06
CA VAL A 476 13.89 7.10 21.74
C VAL A 476 14.20 7.48 23.18
N PRO A 477 13.90 6.62 24.16
CA PRO A 477 14.34 6.84 25.52
C PRO A 477 15.84 6.51 25.65
N HIS A 478 16.70 7.49 25.33
CA HIS A 478 18.14 7.45 25.60
C HIS A 478 18.48 8.08 26.96
N VAL A 479 19.65 7.71 27.48
CA VAL A 479 20.16 8.13 28.80
C VAL A 479 20.84 9.51 28.76
N ASN A 480 21.39 9.89 27.61
CA ASN A 480 21.84 11.25 27.35
C ASN A 480 20.84 11.95 26.41
N ASP A 481 20.11 12.94 26.92
CA ASP A 481 19.17 13.74 26.12
C ASP A 481 19.86 14.55 24.99
N GLN A 482 21.18 14.73 25.07
CA GLN A 482 21.98 15.43 24.06
C GLN A 482 22.30 14.57 22.82
N GLU A 483 22.14 13.24 22.89
CA GLU A 483 22.34 12.30 21.77
C GLU A 483 21.01 11.82 21.18
N GLN A 484 19.96 12.67 21.18
CA GLN A 484 18.89 12.49 20.20
C GLN A 484 19.51 12.69 18.81
N LEU A 485 20.05 11.60 18.24
CA LEU A 485 20.46 11.55 16.84
C LEU A 485 19.21 11.82 16.02
N ILE A 486 19.02 13.10 15.67
CA ILE A 486 18.00 13.49 14.70
C ILE A 486 18.49 12.98 13.36
N SER A 487 18.17 11.73 13.02
CA SER A 487 18.27 11.30 11.64
C SER A 487 17.11 11.95 10.90
N PHE A 488 17.31 13.21 10.50
CA PHE A 488 16.58 13.77 9.38
C PHE A 488 17.06 13.00 8.15
N ASP A 489 16.54 11.79 7.95
CA ASP A 489 16.60 11.16 6.63
C ASP A 489 15.73 12.04 5.72
N ARG A 490 16.30 13.15 5.23
CA ARG A 490 15.66 13.92 4.17
C ARG A 490 15.53 12.97 2.99
N LEU A 491 14.32 12.86 2.46
CA LEU A 491 14.18 12.28 1.14
C LEU A 491 15.05 13.12 0.18
N PRO A 492 15.78 12.51 -0.75
CA PRO A 492 16.65 13.24 -1.65
C PRO A 492 15.86 14.35 -2.35
N GLU A 493 16.40 15.57 -2.32
CA GLU A 493 15.83 16.71 -3.04
C GLU A 493 15.68 16.34 -4.52
N PHE A 494 14.49 16.60 -5.06
CA PHE A 494 14.13 16.21 -6.42
C PHE A 494 14.45 17.38 -7.36
N ASP A 495 15.70 17.45 -7.84
CA ASP A 495 16.10 18.44 -8.84
C ASP A 495 15.45 18.11 -10.20
N LEU A 496 14.29 18.72 -10.47
CA LEU A 496 13.53 18.55 -11.71
C LEU A 496 14.33 18.94 -12.97
N THR A 497 15.26 19.89 -12.84
CA THR A 497 16.05 20.44 -13.96
C THR A 497 17.13 19.47 -14.43
N ASN A 498 17.89 18.88 -13.50
CA ASN A 498 18.94 17.92 -13.85
C ASN A 498 18.41 16.50 -14.12
N GLN A 499 17.19 16.18 -13.69
CA GLN A 499 16.62 14.83 -13.82
C GLN A 499 15.84 14.53 -15.11
N ARG A 500 15.57 15.49 -16.01
CA ARG A 500 14.91 15.19 -17.30
C ARG A 500 15.62 14.06 -18.06
N ASN A 501 16.93 13.95 -17.89
CA ASN A 501 17.77 12.88 -18.45
C ASN A 501 17.79 11.59 -17.59
N SER A 502 17.58 11.69 -16.27
CA SER A 502 17.60 10.53 -15.35
C SER A 502 16.25 9.80 -15.24
N LEU A 503 15.15 10.47 -15.61
CA LEU A 503 13.78 9.93 -15.62
C LEU A 503 13.49 9.03 -16.83
N ILE A 504 14.34 9.14 -17.86
CA ILE A 504 14.37 8.25 -19.03
C ILE A 504 14.76 6.82 -18.62
N HIS A 505 15.32 6.60 -17.43
CA HIS A 505 15.69 5.26 -16.98
C HIS A 505 15.23 4.94 -15.54
N LYS A 506 14.20 4.06 -15.37
CA LYS A 506 14.02 3.09 -14.25
C LYS A 506 12.63 2.44 -14.07
N ASP A 507 11.63 2.67 -14.94
CA ASP A 507 10.29 2.03 -14.79
C ASP A 507 9.99 0.91 -15.80
N GLY A 508 10.99 0.50 -16.60
CA GLY A 508 10.83 -0.45 -17.72
C GLY A 508 11.75 -0.17 -18.92
N THR A 509 12.55 0.89 -18.81
CA THR A 509 13.49 1.53 -19.74
C THR A 509 14.72 0.68 -20.10
N THR A 510 14.59 -0.64 -20.02
CA THR A 510 15.58 -1.62 -20.46
C THR A 510 15.08 -2.46 -21.64
N ARG A 511 13.87 -2.18 -22.17
CA ARG A 511 13.50 -2.68 -23.50
C ARG A 511 14.05 -1.71 -24.56
N PRO A 512 14.84 -2.18 -25.53
CA PRO A 512 15.27 -1.34 -26.66
C PRO A 512 14.04 -0.81 -27.43
N GLY A 513 14.15 0.39 -28.00
CA GLY A 513 13.14 0.98 -28.90
C GLY A 513 12.25 2.10 -28.34
N ILE A 514 12.45 2.56 -27.09
CA ILE A 514 11.69 3.73 -26.58
C ILE A 514 12.02 5.02 -27.34
N ASP A 515 13.30 5.24 -27.63
CA ASP A 515 13.76 6.43 -28.36
C ASP A 515 13.22 6.43 -29.79
N GLU A 516 13.30 5.30 -30.50
CA GLU A 516 12.70 5.09 -31.82
C GLU A 516 11.18 5.32 -31.80
N SER A 517 10.49 4.85 -30.76
CA SER A 517 9.04 5.06 -30.59
C SER A 517 8.70 6.53 -30.35
N LEU A 518 9.53 7.26 -29.58
CA LEU A 518 9.37 8.69 -29.35
C LEU A 518 9.60 9.49 -30.64
N GLU A 519 10.62 9.18 -31.42
CA GLU A 519 10.89 9.79 -32.72
C GLU A 519 9.73 9.55 -33.71
N SER A 520 9.25 8.31 -33.77
CA SER A 520 8.08 7.92 -34.58
C SER A 520 6.82 8.68 -34.17
N LEU A 521 6.55 8.80 -32.86
CA LEU A 521 5.44 9.59 -32.34
C LEU A 521 5.55 11.06 -32.74
N GLN A 522 6.71 11.68 -32.55
CA GLN A 522 6.94 13.08 -32.91
C GLN A 522 6.74 13.33 -34.41
N LYS A 523 7.16 12.39 -35.25
CA LYS A 523 6.91 12.44 -36.70
C LYS A 523 5.42 12.38 -37.00
N LYS A 524 4.69 11.38 -36.47
CA LYS A 524 3.23 11.24 -36.65
C LYS A 524 2.47 12.48 -36.17
N GLN A 525 2.89 13.09 -35.05
CA GLN A 525 2.27 14.30 -34.51
C GLN A 525 2.50 15.54 -35.38
N LYS A 526 3.64 15.64 -36.07
CA LYS A 526 3.93 16.74 -37.03
C LYS A 526 3.19 16.56 -38.36
N GLU A 527 2.90 15.32 -38.74
CA GLU A 527 2.15 14.97 -39.96
C GLU A 527 0.63 15.13 -39.80
N LEU A 528 0.13 15.33 -38.57
CA LEU A 528 -1.29 15.60 -38.36
C LEU A 528 -1.71 16.89 -39.08
N PRO A 529 -2.88 16.90 -39.76
CA PRO A 529 -3.38 18.10 -40.41
C PRO A 529 -3.64 19.19 -39.36
N ILE A 530 -3.50 20.46 -39.77
CA ILE A 530 -3.84 21.58 -38.91
C ILE A 530 -5.35 21.52 -38.62
N ASN A 531 -5.71 21.22 -37.37
CA ASN A 531 -7.09 21.20 -36.93
C ASN A 531 -7.51 22.61 -36.46
N ASN A 532 -8.45 23.22 -37.18
CA ASN A 532 -9.02 24.53 -36.87
C ASN A 532 -10.16 24.47 -35.84
N GLY A 533 -10.24 23.41 -35.04
CA GLY A 533 -11.19 23.30 -33.93
C GLY A 533 -11.06 24.46 -32.94
N PRO A 534 -12.10 24.72 -32.14
CA PRO A 534 -12.07 25.83 -31.19
C PRO A 534 -11.03 25.58 -30.07
N GLU A 535 -10.48 26.66 -29.52
CA GLU A 535 -9.55 26.59 -28.39
C GLU A 535 -10.27 26.27 -27.07
N TYR A 536 -11.52 26.72 -26.96
CA TYR A 536 -12.43 26.42 -25.85
C TYR A 536 -13.66 25.65 -26.35
N PRO A 537 -14.19 24.70 -25.58
CA PRO A 537 -13.75 24.35 -24.22
C PRO A 537 -12.40 23.62 -24.16
N GLU A 538 -11.63 23.92 -23.11
CA GLU A 538 -10.40 23.23 -22.72
C GLU A 538 -10.69 22.36 -21.50
N PHE A 539 -10.26 21.10 -21.53
CA PHE A 539 -10.55 20.08 -20.52
C PHE A 539 -9.28 19.73 -19.76
N ILE A 540 -9.31 19.86 -18.43
CA ILE A 540 -8.23 19.47 -17.53
C ILE A 540 -8.73 18.31 -16.67
N PHE A 541 -8.16 17.13 -16.88
CA PHE A 541 -8.49 15.93 -16.12
C PHE A 541 -7.69 15.92 -14.82
N LEU A 542 -8.28 16.34 -13.72
CA LEU A 542 -7.61 16.43 -12.41
C LEU A 542 -7.55 15.09 -11.68
N GLY A 543 -8.41 14.14 -12.06
CA GLY A 543 -8.39 12.78 -11.56
C GLY A 543 -9.14 11.83 -12.50
N THR A 544 -8.61 10.61 -12.63
CA THR A 544 -9.03 9.61 -13.61
C THR A 544 -9.20 8.20 -13.05
N ALA A 545 -9.00 7.99 -11.75
CA ALA A 545 -9.18 6.70 -11.08
C ALA A 545 -10.64 6.49 -10.65
N SER A 546 -11.04 5.22 -10.54
CA SER A 546 -12.29 4.80 -9.94
C SER A 546 -12.12 4.36 -8.49
N SER A 547 -13.10 4.69 -7.64
CA SER A 547 -13.29 4.28 -6.25
C SER A 547 -12.23 4.76 -5.25
N VAL A 548 -10.93 4.65 -5.54
CA VAL A 548 -9.84 4.95 -4.60
C VAL A 548 -8.73 5.71 -5.30
N SER A 549 -8.24 6.78 -4.65
CA SER A 549 -7.07 7.53 -5.11
C SER A 549 -5.80 6.69 -5.05
N LEU A 550 -5.03 6.71 -6.14
CA LEU A 550 -3.71 6.11 -6.28
C LEU A 550 -2.62 7.18 -6.22
N ALA A 551 -1.39 6.75 -5.97
CA ALA A 551 -0.23 7.64 -6.00
C ALA A 551 -0.01 8.35 -7.35
N ILE A 552 -0.62 7.91 -8.46
CA ILE A 552 -0.47 8.54 -9.78
C ILE A 552 -1.79 8.83 -10.48
N ARG A 553 -2.93 8.47 -9.88
CA ARG A 553 -4.27 8.72 -10.40
C ARG A 553 -5.22 9.03 -9.25
N ASN A 554 -5.75 10.23 -9.20
CA ASN A 554 -6.73 10.67 -8.25
C ASN A 554 -8.15 10.30 -8.70
N VAL A 555 -9.11 10.36 -7.79
CA VAL A 555 -10.54 10.14 -8.07
C VAL A 555 -11.14 11.26 -8.95
N PRO A 556 -12.29 11.04 -9.62
CA PRO A 556 -12.74 11.87 -10.74
C PRO A 556 -12.95 13.34 -10.40
N SER A 557 -12.40 14.18 -11.28
CA SER A 557 -12.60 15.62 -11.28
C SER A 557 -12.09 16.17 -12.61
N ILE A 558 -12.93 16.91 -13.33
CA ILE A 558 -12.58 17.48 -14.64
C ILE A 558 -12.94 18.96 -14.63
N LEU A 559 -11.94 19.83 -14.74
CA LEU A 559 -12.15 21.25 -14.93
C LEU A 559 -12.33 21.51 -16.43
N VAL A 560 -13.48 22.08 -16.80
CA VAL A 560 -13.78 22.49 -18.17
C VAL A 560 -13.77 24.00 -18.22
N ARG A 561 -12.74 24.56 -18.86
CA ARG A 561 -12.68 26.00 -19.15
C ARG A 561 -13.52 26.25 -20.39
N LEU A 562 -14.56 27.05 -20.26
CA LEU A 562 -15.44 27.46 -21.36
C LEU A 562 -14.92 28.71 -22.04
N SER A 563 -14.21 29.55 -21.29
CA SER A 563 -13.51 30.74 -21.74
C SER A 563 -12.31 30.99 -20.82
N PRO A 564 -11.47 32.02 -21.08
CA PRO A 564 -10.44 32.41 -20.12
C PRO A 564 -10.99 32.76 -18.73
N LYS A 565 -12.25 33.22 -18.64
CA LYS A 565 -12.88 33.75 -17.42
C LYS A 565 -13.95 32.84 -16.81
N ASP A 566 -14.42 31.84 -17.54
CA ASP A 566 -15.53 30.98 -17.14
C ASP A 566 -15.12 29.51 -17.21
N SER A 567 -15.34 28.80 -16.11
CA SER A 567 -15.12 27.36 -16.03
C SER A 567 -16.20 26.67 -15.21
N ILE A 568 -16.33 25.38 -15.45
CA ILE A 568 -17.19 24.47 -14.70
C ILE A 568 -16.36 23.26 -14.26
N LEU A 569 -16.83 22.58 -13.24
CA LEU A 569 -16.23 21.35 -12.74
C LEU A 569 -17.22 20.19 -12.88
N LEU A 570 -16.76 19.08 -13.50
CA LEU A 570 -17.49 17.83 -13.61
C LEU A 570 -16.93 16.85 -12.58
N ASP A 571 -17.75 16.51 -11.59
CA ASP A 571 -17.39 15.83 -10.35
C ASP A 571 -16.29 16.54 -9.54
N CYS A 572 -16.25 16.25 -8.25
CA CYS A 572 -15.35 16.88 -7.30
C CYS A 572 -14.86 15.86 -6.27
N GLY A 573 -14.15 14.84 -6.73
CA GLY A 573 -13.51 13.85 -5.88
C GLY A 573 -12.52 14.45 -4.88
N GLU A 574 -12.12 13.63 -3.91
CA GLU A 574 -11.14 13.99 -2.87
C GLU A 574 -9.89 14.67 -3.46
N SER A 575 -9.32 15.65 -2.75
CA SER A 575 -8.10 16.37 -3.17
C SER A 575 -8.20 17.17 -4.48
N THR A 576 -9.41 17.45 -4.99
CA THR A 576 -9.60 18.30 -6.19
C THR A 576 -8.91 19.66 -6.06
N TYR A 577 -9.07 20.36 -4.93
CA TYR A 577 -8.39 21.64 -4.70
C TYR A 577 -6.86 21.49 -4.74
N SER A 578 -6.33 20.45 -4.12
CA SER A 578 -4.89 20.17 -4.14
C SER A 578 -4.37 19.87 -5.56
N GLN A 579 -5.16 19.18 -6.39
CA GLN A 579 -4.80 18.92 -7.80
C GLN A 579 -4.80 20.21 -8.62
N LEU A 580 -5.78 21.11 -8.43
CA LEU A 580 -5.79 22.44 -9.05
C LEU A 580 -4.57 23.25 -8.63
N LEU A 581 -4.27 23.28 -7.33
CA LEU A 581 -3.13 24.01 -6.78
C LEU A 581 -1.79 23.45 -7.29
N ARG A 582 -1.68 22.13 -7.48
CA ARG A 582 -0.49 21.49 -8.07
C ARG A 582 -0.34 21.79 -9.56
N PHE A 583 -1.45 21.89 -10.28
CA PHE A 583 -1.44 22.17 -11.71
C PHE A 583 -1.11 23.64 -12.02
N TYR A 584 -1.79 24.57 -11.35
CA TYR A 584 -1.69 26.02 -11.60
C TYR A 584 -0.71 26.75 -10.69
N GLY A 585 -0.38 26.20 -9.52
CA GLY A 585 0.48 26.85 -8.53
C GLY A 585 -0.25 27.92 -7.70
N LYS A 586 0.45 28.49 -6.71
CA LYS A 586 -0.12 29.47 -5.76
C LYS A 586 -0.47 30.81 -6.40
N GLU A 587 0.22 31.20 -7.46
CA GLU A 587 0.02 32.48 -8.14
C GLU A 587 -1.28 32.49 -8.97
N GLU A 588 -1.54 31.42 -9.73
CA GLU A 588 -2.66 31.36 -10.68
C GLU A 588 -3.94 30.78 -10.05
N ILE A 589 -3.85 30.07 -8.91
CA ILE A 589 -5.02 29.39 -8.32
C ILE A 589 -6.18 30.35 -8.04
N ARG A 590 -5.90 31.60 -7.67
CA ARG A 590 -6.94 32.60 -7.40
C ARG A 590 -7.76 32.92 -8.65
N GLU A 591 -7.11 33.05 -9.80
CA GLU A 591 -7.79 33.30 -11.07
C GLU A 591 -8.66 32.12 -11.48
N ILE A 592 -8.15 30.90 -11.29
CA ILE A 592 -8.91 29.67 -11.57
C ILE A 592 -10.13 29.55 -10.66
N MET A 593 -9.99 29.82 -9.36
CA MET A 593 -11.12 29.87 -8.43
C MET A 593 -12.14 30.94 -8.82
N ASN A 594 -11.69 32.14 -9.21
CA ASN A 594 -12.57 33.19 -9.73
C ASN A 594 -13.32 32.75 -11.00
N SER A 595 -12.70 31.93 -11.86
CA SER A 595 -13.32 31.47 -13.10
C SER A 595 -14.39 30.40 -12.89
N LEU A 596 -14.31 29.63 -11.81
CA LEU A 596 -15.20 28.50 -11.55
C LEU A 596 -16.60 28.98 -11.17
N LYS A 597 -17.61 28.68 -12.00
CA LYS A 597 -19.00 29.15 -11.78
C LYS A 597 -19.99 28.05 -11.43
N LEU A 598 -19.70 26.80 -11.81
CA LEU A 598 -20.59 25.66 -11.62
C LEU A 598 -19.79 24.41 -11.23
N ILE A 599 -20.30 23.66 -10.24
CA ILE A 599 -19.91 22.27 -9.98
C ILE A 599 -21.12 21.37 -10.30
N PHE A 600 -20.92 20.39 -11.17
CA PHE A 600 -21.87 19.31 -11.42
C PHE A 600 -21.38 18.03 -10.75
N ILE A 601 -22.19 17.44 -9.89
CA ILE A 601 -21.93 16.13 -9.30
C ILE A 601 -22.85 15.10 -9.97
N SER A 602 -22.27 14.13 -10.66
CA SER A 602 -22.96 13.10 -11.44
C SER A 602 -23.86 12.23 -10.57
N HIS A 603 -23.34 11.75 -9.44
CA HIS A 603 -24.04 10.86 -8.51
C HIS A 603 -23.40 10.86 -7.11
N HIS A 604 -23.87 10.00 -6.21
CA HIS A 604 -23.60 10.11 -4.78
C HIS A 604 -22.43 9.26 -4.24
N HIS A 605 -21.70 8.50 -5.07
CA HIS A 605 -20.54 7.75 -4.56
C HIS A 605 -19.40 8.70 -4.15
N SER A 606 -18.65 8.29 -3.13
CA SER A 606 -17.68 9.12 -2.41
C SER A 606 -16.60 9.71 -3.32
N ASP A 607 -16.11 8.93 -4.27
CA ASP A 607 -15.08 9.30 -5.23
C ASP A 607 -15.46 10.48 -6.14
N HIS A 608 -16.74 10.85 -6.24
CA HIS A 608 -17.20 11.95 -7.10
C HIS A 608 -17.50 13.26 -6.36
N HIS A 609 -17.52 13.31 -5.02
CA HIS A 609 -17.92 14.55 -4.31
C HIS A 609 -17.22 14.84 -2.97
N MET A 610 -16.37 13.95 -2.45
CA MET A 610 -15.72 14.19 -1.15
C MET A 610 -14.83 15.45 -1.10
N GLY A 611 -14.36 15.95 -2.25
CA GLY A 611 -13.61 17.22 -2.35
C GLY A 611 -14.48 18.47 -2.40
N PHE A 612 -15.81 18.35 -2.50
CA PHE A 612 -16.73 19.47 -2.70
C PHE A 612 -16.64 20.52 -1.59
N VAL A 613 -16.64 20.07 -0.34
CA VAL A 613 -16.64 20.95 0.84
C VAL A 613 -15.41 21.83 0.88
N GLU A 614 -14.22 21.24 0.72
CA GLU A 614 -12.95 21.97 0.70
C GLU A 614 -12.92 22.95 -0.46
N LEU A 615 -13.31 22.52 -1.66
CA LEU A 615 -13.27 23.36 -2.85
C LEU A 615 -14.21 24.57 -2.73
N VAL A 616 -15.44 24.39 -2.24
CA VAL A 616 -16.39 25.49 -2.02
C VAL A 616 -15.89 26.46 -0.95
N ASP A 617 -15.31 25.94 0.14
CA ASP A 617 -14.72 26.78 1.19
C ASP A 617 -13.57 27.64 0.65
N LYS A 618 -12.63 27.02 -0.07
CA LYS A 618 -11.50 27.71 -0.70
C LYS A 618 -11.96 28.70 -1.75
N HIS A 619 -12.89 28.30 -2.62
CA HIS A 619 -13.49 29.21 -3.61
C HIS A 619 -14.03 30.46 -2.92
N TYR A 620 -14.87 30.31 -1.90
CA TYR A 620 -15.44 31.45 -1.20
C TYR A 620 -14.37 32.33 -0.52
N GLN A 621 -13.32 31.72 0.06
CA GLN A 621 -12.18 32.47 0.63
C GLN A 621 -11.46 33.34 -0.42
N PHE A 622 -11.30 32.85 -1.66
CA PHE A 622 -10.61 33.60 -2.73
C PHE A 622 -11.49 34.63 -3.42
N THR A 623 -12.78 34.33 -3.60
CA THR A 623 -13.69 35.09 -4.47
C THR A 623 -14.70 35.94 -3.70
N ASN A 624 -15.03 35.57 -2.45
CA ASN A 624 -16.15 36.07 -1.67
C ASN A 624 -17.51 35.99 -2.43
N GLN A 625 -17.62 35.03 -3.35
CA GLN A 625 -18.80 34.79 -4.19
C GLN A 625 -19.37 33.40 -3.97
N LYS A 626 -20.69 33.28 -4.06
CA LYS A 626 -21.37 31.98 -4.00
C LYS A 626 -21.18 31.21 -5.29
N LEU A 627 -20.74 29.96 -5.16
CA LEU A 627 -20.66 29.02 -6.27
C LEU A 627 -22.03 28.39 -6.56
N PHE A 628 -22.35 28.04 -7.81
CA PHE A 628 -23.55 27.26 -8.10
C PHE A 628 -23.21 25.77 -8.18
N ALA A 629 -24.06 24.90 -7.63
CA ALA A 629 -23.88 23.46 -7.67
C ALA A 629 -25.13 22.72 -8.16
N ILE A 630 -24.95 21.66 -8.93
CA ILE A 630 -26.00 20.70 -9.25
C ILE A 630 -25.67 19.43 -8.48
N LEU A 631 -26.53 19.06 -7.53
CA LEU A 631 -26.23 18.02 -6.54
C LEU A 631 -27.26 16.87 -6.59
N PRO A 632 -26.82 15.61 -6.43
CA PRO A 632 -27.72 14.50 -6.15
C PRO A 632 -28.47 14.69 -4.82
N PRO A 633 -29.70 14.18 -4.69
CA PRO A 633 -30.51 14.35 -3.46
C PRO A 633 -29.81 13.85 -2.18
N MET A 634 -29.03 12.78 -2.28
CA MET A 634 -28.31 12.22 -1.13
C MET A 634 -27.15 13.11 -0.68
N VAL A 635 -26.44 13.71 -1.63
CA VAL A 635 -25.32 14.63 -1.37
C VAL A 635 -25.85 15.93 -0.77
N SER A 636 -26.90 16.52 -1.37
CA SER A 636 -27.51 17.74 -0.82
C SER A 636 -28.08 17.48 0.59
N LYS A 637 -28.76 16.36 0.82
CA LYS A 637 -29.25 16.00 2.16
C LYS A 637 -28.10 15.85 3.16
N PHE A 638 -27.00 15.22 2.79
CA PHE A 638 -25.81 15.12 3.63
C PHE A 638 -25.27 16.51 4.01
N LEU A 639 -25.06 17.38 3.03
CA LEU A 639 -24.52 18.73 3.25
C LEU A 639 -25.45 19.63 4.09
N HIS A 640 -26.78 19.46 3.98
CA HIS A 640 -27.74 20.33 4.68
C HIS A 640 -28.25 19.80 6.01
N SER A 641 -28.51 18.50 6.12
CA SER A 641 -29.11 17.92 7.34
C SER A 641 -28.08 17.52 8.39
N LYS A 642 -26.79 17.40 8.02
CA LYS A 642 -25.71 16.91 8.88
C LYS A 642 -24.53 17.87 9.01
N SER A 643 -24.70 19.12 8.57
CA SER A 643 -23.68 20.17 8.73
C SER A 643 -23.29 20.46 10.18
N HIS A 644 -24.13 20.08 11.15
CA HIS A 644 -23.81 20.19 12.58
C HIS A 644 -22.86 19.11 13.10
N CYS A 645 -22.63 18.02 12.34
CA CYS A 645 -21.71 16.95 12.75
C CYS A 645 -20.23 17.32 12.53
N PHE A 646 -19.97 18.30 11.67
CA PHE A 646 -18.63 18.74 11.29
C PHE A 646 -18.53 20.26 11.46
N ASP A 647 -17.56 20.70 12.25
CA ASP A 647 -17.45 22.10 12.65
C ASP A 647 -17.31 23.06 11.45
N SER A 648 -16.63 22.61 10.39
CA SER A 648 -16.40 23.40 9.17
C SER A 648 -17.61 23.48 8.23
N LEU A 649 -18.63 22.62 8.40
CA LEU A 649 -19.82 22.60 7.54
C LEU A 649 -20.89 23.60 7.95
N HIS A 650 -20.84 24.14 9.19
CA HIS A 650 -21.89 25.00 9.72
C HIS A 650 -22.17 26.23 8.84
N ASN A 651 -21.09 26.83 8.29
CA ASN A 651 -21.19 28.01 7.42
C ASN A 651 -21.15 27.69 5.92
N LEU A 652 -21.04 26.41 5.53
CA LEU A 652 -20.88 26.04 4.12
C LEU A 652 -22.11 26.44 3.30
N GLN A 653 -23.31 26.34 3.87
CA GLN A 653 -24.58 26.64 3.18
C GLN A 653 -24.69 28.09 2.71
N ASN A 654 -23.93 29.01 3.30
CA ASN A 654 -23.89 30.41 2.89
C ASN A 654 -22.90 30.67 1.75
N LYS A 655 -22.07 29.68 1.38
CA LYS A 655 -20.96 29.81 0.42
C LYS A 655 -21.31 29.30 -0.98
N TYR A 656 -22.45 28.65 -1.15
CA TYR A 656 -22.92 28.16 -2.44
C TYR A 656 -24.44 28.21 -2.55
N GLU A 657 -24.92 28.12 -3.78
CA GLU A 657 -26.32 27.91 -4.14
C GLU A 657 -26.40 26.58 -4.89
N TYR A 658 -27.54 25.89 -4.83
CA TYR A 658 -27.64 24.62 -5.52
C TYR A 658 -29.04 24.35 -6.07
N SER A 659 -29.08 23.44 -7.02
CA SER A 659 -30.29 22.76 -7.47
C SER A 659 -30.10 21.25 -7.36
N VAL A 660 -31.16 20.55 -6.98
CA VAL A 660 -31.14 19.08 -6.95
C VAL A 660 -31.28 18.56 -8.38
N ASN A 661 -30.38 17.67 -8.80
CA ASN A 661 -30.28 17.22 -10.18
C ASN A 661 -31.60 16.73 -10.79
N ARG A 662 -32.44 15.99 -10.04
CA ARG A 662 -33.75 15.49 -10.48
C ARG A 662 -34.74 16.58 -10.89
N TYR A 663 -34.62 17.78 -10.32
CA TYR A 663 -35.54 18.91 -10.56
C TYR A 663 -34.88 20.04 -11.36
N PHE A 664 -33.65 19.83 -11.83
CA PHE A 664 -32.89 20.84 -12.51
C PHE A 664 -33.41 21.04 -13.95
N ASP A 665 -33.66 22.29 -14.30
CA ASP A 665 -33.97 22.73 -15.66
C ASP A 665 -33.18 24.02 -15.93
N PHE A 666 -32.27 23.96 -16.90
CA PHE A 666 -31.41 25.09 -17.25
C PHE A 666 -32.23 26.30 -17.69
N LYS A 667 -33.31 26.10 -18.45
CA LYS A 667 -34.18 27.19 -18.95
C LYS A 667 -34.89 27.92 -17.81
N LYS A 668 -35.15 27.22 -16.71
CA LYS A 668 -35.79 27.78 -15.50
C LYS A 668 -34.80 28.33 -14.48
N THR A 669 -33.49 28.37 -14.80
CA THR A 669 -32.43 28.83 -13.89
C THR A 669 -31.71 30.07 -14.47
N PRO A 670 -32.35 31.26 -14.50
CA PRO A 670 -31.80 32.45 -15.15
C PRO A 670 -30.50 32.96 -14.52
N LEU A 671 -30.32 32.74 -13.21
CA LEU A 671 -29.08 33.09 -12.52
C LEU A 671 -27.86 32.35 -13.09
N LEU A 672 -28.02 31.06 -13.39
CA LEU A 672 -26.94 30.24 -13.96
C LEU A 672 -26.66 30.64 -15.40
N GLN A 673 -27.69 30.92 -16.21
CA GLN A 673 -27.53 31.44 -17.58
C GLN A 673 -26.76 32.76 -17.59
N LYS A 674 -27.05 33.66 -16.64
CA LYS A 674 -26.32 34.94 -16.51
C LYS A 674 -24.86 34.73 -16.08
N ARG A 675 -24.57 33.75 -15.23
CA ARG A 675 -23.21 33.41 -14.77
C ARG A 675 -22.38 32.69 -15.84
N LEU A 676 -23.02 31.96 -16.75
CA LEU A 676 -22.38 31.14 -17.79
C LEU A 676 -22.99 31.45 -19.17
N PRO A 677 -22.80 32.67 -19.71
CA PRO A 677 -23.38 33.08 -20.99
C PRO A 677 -22.86 32.25 -22.18
N THR A 678 -21.66 31.65 -22.04
CA THR A 678 -21.06 30.75 -23.03
C THR A 678 -21.84 29.45 -23.21
N ILE A 679 -22.68 29.05 -22.24
CA ILE A 679 -23.52 27.84 -22.36
C ILE A 679 -24.87 28.20 -22.99
N GLN A 680 -25.08 27.76 -24.23
CA GLN A 680 -26.38 27.91 -24.90
C GLN A 680 -27.41 26.88 -24.43
N LYS A 681 -26.97 25.62 -24.22
CA LYS A 681 -27.84 24.53 -23.78
C LYS A 681 -27.10 23.63 -22.80
N LEU A 682 -27.78 23.28 -21.71
CA LEU A 682 -27.33 22.31 -20.72
C LEU A 682 -28.47 21.32 -20.46
N THR A 683 -28.19 20.03 -20.53
CA THR A 683 -29.19 18.96 -20.32
C THR A 683 -28.59 17.86 -19.46
N LEU A 684 -29.28 17.50 -18.38
CA LEU A 684 -28.92 16.34 -17.56
C LEU A 684 -29.57 15.09 -18.15
N ILE A 685 -28.79 14.02 -18.24
CA ILE A 685 -29.20 12.78 -18.89
C ILE A 685 -29.24 11.69 -17.83
N PRO A 686 -30.39 11.08 -17.52
CA PRO A 686 -30.44 9.92 -16.62
C PRO A 686 -29.58 8.78 -17.17
N VAL A 687 -28.75 8.18 -16.33
CA VAL A 687 -27.86 7.06 -16.68
C VAL A 687 -28.07 5.86 -15.76
N SER A 688 -27.62 4.68 -16.19
CA SER A 688 -27.84 3.41 -15.46
C SER A 688 -26.65 3.10 -14.56
N HIS A 689 -26.75 3.48 -13.29
CA HIS A 689 -25.71 3.21 -12.28
C HIS A 689 -26.28 3.12 -10.85
N CYS A 690 -26.69 4.26 -10.29
CA CYS A 690 -27.36 4.33 -9.00
C CYS A 690 -28.51 5.34 -9.03
N VAL A 691 -29.29 5.40 -7.95
CA VAL A 691 -30.46 6.30 -7.89
C VAL A 691 -30.01 7.75 -8.07
N SER A 692 -30.65 8.44 -9.02
CA SER A 692 -30.34 9.83 -9.36
C SER A 692 -28.90 10.04 -9.86
N ALA A 693 -28.35 9.06 -10.57
CA ALA A 693 -27.15 9.23 -11.38
C ALA A 693 -27.50 9.91 -12.71
N TYR A 694 -26.69 10.90 -13.09
CA TYR A 694 -26.86 11.64 -14.34
C TYR A 694 -25.51 11.85 -15.05
N GLY A 695 -25.55 11.73 -16.37
CA GLY A 695 -24.61 12.40 -17.26
C GLY A 695 -25.07 13.83 -17.58
N ILE A 696 -24.25 14.57 -18.32
CA ILE A 696 -24.52 15.96 -18.70
C ILE A 696 -24.09 16.22 -20.14
N SER A 697 -24.96 16.85 -20.94
CA SER A 697 -24.65 17.38 -22.28
C SER A 697 -24.68 18.90 -22.23
N ILE A 698 -23.62 19.53 -22.75
CA ILE A 698 -23.47 20.97 -22.85
C ILE A 698 -23.17 21.36 -24.29
N GLN A 699 -23.85 22.39 -24.78
CA GLN A 699 -23.56 23.07 -26.04
C GLN A 699 -23.15 24.51 -25.76
N THR A 700 -21.99 24.91 -26.27
CA THR A 700 -21.44 26.25 -26.12
C THR A 700 -21.96 27.20 -27.20
N ASP A 701 -21.69 28.49 -27.04
CA ASP A 701 -21.99 29.54 -28.01
C ASP A 701 -21.26 29.41 -29.34
N SER A 702 -20.08 28.80 -29.34
CA SER A 702 -19.34 28.39 -30.54
C SER A 702 -19.98 27.22 -31.30
N GLY A 703 -21.02 26.60 -30.75
CA GLY A 703 -21.67 25.41 -31.28
C GLY A 703 -21.02 24.09 -30.85
N PHE A 704 -19.88 24.12 -30.16
CA PHE A 704 -19.20 22.92 -29.68
C PHE A 704 -20.05 22.21 -28.62
N ARG A 705 -20.25 20.90 -28.80
CA ARG A 705 -21.07 20.08 -27.90
C ARG A 705 -20.27 18.96 -27.28
N PHE A 706 -20.27 18.89 -25.96
CA PHE A 706 -19.66 17.78 -25.22
C PHE A 706 -20.63 17.11 -24.26
N VAL A 707 -20.36 15.83 -23.99
CA VAL A 707 -21.15 14.97 -23.12
C VAL A 707 -20.22 14.32 -22.10
N TYR A 708 -20.60 14.32 -20.83
CA TYR A 708 -19.93 13.56 -19.77
C TYR A 708 -20.90 12.53 -19.20
N SER A 709 -20.48 11.26 -19.16
CA SER A 709 -21.35 10.15 -18.76
C SER A 709 -21.65 10.11 -17.26
N GLY A 710 -20.71 10.56 -16.42
CA GLY A 710 -20.62 10.05 -15.04
C GLY A 710 -20.34 8.55 -15.06
N ASP A 711 -20.72 7.84 -14.00
CA ASP A 711 -20.66 6.38 -13.96
C ASP A 711 -21.91 5.76 -14.56
N THR A 712 -21.74 4.78 -15.43
CA THR A 712 -22.83 4.09 -16.12
C THR A 712 -22.38 2.81 -16.81
N GLU A 713 -23.22 1.79 -16.78
CA GLU A 713 -23.20 0.76 -17.81
C GLU A 713 -23.68 1.35 -19.16
N PRO A 714 -23.51 0.66 -20.30
CA PRO A 714 -24.00 1.15 -21.59
C PRO A 714 -25.48 1.55 -21.52
N CYS A 715 -25.78 2.80 -21.88
CA CYS A 715 -27.07 3.42 -21.63
C CYS A 715 -27.63 4.10 -22.89
N ASP A 716 -28.77 3.61 -23.38
CA ASP A 716 -29.42 4.16 -24.59
C ASP A 716 -29.82 5.64 -24.42
N SER A 717 -30.24 6.04 -23.22
CA SER A 717 -30.55 7.44 -22.89
C SER A 717 -29.35 8.36 -23.11
N LEU A 718 -28.14 7.90 -22.78
CA LEU A 718 -26.89 8.64 -23.06
C LEU A 718 -26.64 8.74 -24.56
N VAL A 719 -26.88 7.65 -25.30
CA VAL A 719 -26.71 7.61 -26.76
C VAL A 719 -27.65 8.60 -27.45
N GLU A 720 -28.94 8.54 -27.13
CA GLU A 720 -29.98 9.39 -27.75
C GLU A 720 -29.76 10.86 -27.45
N ASN A 721 -29.50 11.20 -26.17
CA ASN A 721 -29.32 12.59 -25.74
C ASN A 721 -27.92 13.13 -26.02
N GLY A 722 -26.97 12.28 -26.40
CA GLY A 722 -25.60 12.65 -26.74
C GLY A 722 -25.30 12.67 -28.24
N LYS A 723 -26.23 12.21 -29.08
CA LYS A 723 -26.05 12.03 -30.52
C LYS A 723 -25.41 13.24 -31.23
N ASP A 724 -24.44 13.01 -32.09
CA ASP A 724 -23.70 14.00 -32.89
C ASP A 724 -22.94 15.03 -32.03
N CYS A 725 -22.40 14.62 -30.87
CA CYS A 725 -21.53 15.49 -30.06
C CYS A 725 -20.09 15.55 -30.60
N ASP A 726 -19.40 16.65 -30.35
CA ASP A 726 -17.98 16.80 -30.69
C ASP A 726 -17.06 16.00 -29.76
N LEU A 727 -17.44 15.88 -28.48
CA LEU A 727 -16.67 15.15 -27.49
C LEU A 727 -17.58 14.36 -26.55
N LEU A 728 -17.35 13.06 -26.44
CA LEU A 728 -17.86 12.23 -25.36
C LEU A 728 -16.72 11.97 -24.35
N ILE A 729 -16.94 12.26 -23.07
CA ILE A 729 -16.10 11.82 -21.96
C ILE A 729 -16.85 10.69 -21.27
N HIS A 730 -16.37 9.46 -21.42
CA HIS A 730 -17.05 8.26 -20.94
C HIS A 730 -16.23 7.52 -19.88
N GLU A 731 -16.91 7.00 -18.86
CA GLU A 731 -16.31 6.07 -17.90
C GLU A 731 -15.89 4.76 -18.59
N SER A 732 -14.82 4.15 -18.11
CA SER A 732 -14.28 2.91 -18.67
C SER A 732 -13.59 2.11 -17.57
N THR A 733 -14.37 1.74 -16.55
CA THR A 733 -13.81 1.24 -15.29
C THR A 733 -12.99 -0.03 -15.44
N VAL A 734 -13.33 -0.95 -16.35
CA VAL A 734 -12.67 -2.25 -16.45
C VAL A 734 -12.33 -2.69 -17.88
N GLU A 735 -11.42 -3.67 -18.00
CA GLU A 735 -11.06 -4.28 -19.28
C GLU A 735 -12.18 -5.16 -19.87
N ASP A 736 -12.13 -5.42 -21.17
CA ASP A 736 -13.02 -6.34 -21.89
C ASP A 736 -12.90 -7.82 -21.46
N GLY A 737 -12.08 -8.16 -20.48
CA GLY A 737 -12.09 -9.48 -19.86
C GLY A 737 -13.13 -9.61 -18.74
N LEU A 738 -13.74 -8.49 -18.32
CA LEU A 738 -14.46 -8.35 -17.06
C LEU A 738 -15.88 -7.79 -17.25
N GLN A 739 -16.55 -8.06 -18.37
CA GLN A 739 -17.92 -7.59 -18.63
C GLN A 739 -18.89 -8.01 -17.52
N HIS A 740 -18.77 -9.23 -17.01
CA HIS A 740 -19.63 -9.68 -15.92
C HIS A 740 -19.46 -8.83 -14.66
N PHE A 741 -18.21 -8.45 -14.34
CA PHE A 741 -17.91 -7.54 -13.24
C PHE A 741 -18.47 -6.14 -13.53
N ALA A 742 -18.26 -5.61 -14.74
CA ALA A 742 -18.74 -4.30 -15.16
C ALA A 742 -20.27 -4.19 -14.97
N ARG A 743 -21.03 -5.14 -15.53
CA ARG A 743 -22.49 -5.21 -15.41
C ARG A 743 -22.97 -5.35 -13.96
N THR A 744 -22.31 -6.21 -13.17
CA THR A 744 -22.70 -6.41 -11.76
C THR A 744 -22.50 -5.15 -10.91
N HIS A 745 -21.59 -4.26 -11.32
CA HIS A 745 -21.30 -3.01 -10.63
C HIS A 745 -21.82 -1.79 -11.42
N PHE A 746 -22.64 -2.00 -12.45
CA PHE A 746 -23.21 -0.96 -13.32
C PHE A 746 -22.17 0.02 -13.87
N HIS A 747 -21.10 -0.53 -14.43
CA HIS A 747 -20.02 0.17 -15.12
C HIS A 747 -19.84 -0.36 -16.54
N SER A 748 -19.03 0.34 -17.33
CA SER A 748 -18.71 -0.04 -18.71
C SER A 748 -17.32 -0.67 -18.83
N THR A 749 -17.16 -1.62 -19.76
CA THR A 749 -15.82 -1.95 -20.27
C THR A 749 -15.32 -0.90 -21.26
N MET A 750 -14.03 -0.93 -21.57
CA MET A 750 -13.44 -0.04 -22.59
C MET A 750 -14.15 -0.13 -23.95
N SER A 751 -14.37 -1.33 -24.49
CA SER A 751 -15.05 -1.45 -25.80
C SER A 751 -16.52 -1.09 -25.74
N GLU A 752 -17.19 -1.31 -24.60
CA GLU A 752 -18.57 -0.87 -24.39
C GLU A 752 -18.65 0.66 -24.42
N ALA A 753 -17.73 1.37 -23.75
CA ALA A 753 -17.65 2.84 -23.78
C ALA A 753 -17.33 3.39 -25.19
N ILE A 754 -16.41 2.75 -25.92
CA ILE A 754 -16.09 3.13 -27.32
C ILE A 754 -17.32 2.93 -28.22
N GLU A 755 -18.04 1.82 -28.05
CA GLU A 755 -19.24 1.52 -28.83
C GLU A 755 -20.36 2.52 -28.55
N VAL A 756 -20.54 2.97 -27.30
CA VAL A 756 -21.45 4.07 -26.96
C VAL A 756 -21.07 5.34 -27.74
N GLY A 757 -19.79 5.71 -27.78
CA GLY A 757 -19.30 6.83 -28.58
C GLY A 757 -19.59 6.68 -30.08
N ARG A 758 -19.43 5.47 -30.62
CA ARG A 758 -19.75 5.15 -32.01
C ARG A 758 -21.24 5.26 -32.32
N LEU A 759 -22.11 4.73 -31.44
CA LEU A 759 -23.56 4.81 -31.57
C LEU A 759 -24.06 6.26 -31.43
N MET A 760 -23.38 7.06 -30.61
CA MET A 760 -23.60 8.50 -30.51
C MET A 760 -23.16 9.27 -31.76
N ASN A 761 -22.42 8.65 -32.69
CA ASN A 761 -21.71 9.38 -33.75
C ASN A 761 -20.86 10.53 -33.16
N ALA A 762 -20.23 10.28 -32.00
CA ALA A 762 -19.38 11.26 -31.36
C ALA A 762 -18.12 11.47 -32.20
N ARG A 763 -17.74 12.73 -32.46
CA ARG A 763 -16.52 13.03 -33.23
C ARG A 763 -15.28 12.49 -32.53
N PHE A 764 -15.24 12.54 -31.20
CA PHE A 764 -14.16 11.96 -30.41
C PHE A 764 -14.65 11.47 -29.04
N THR A 765 -14.05 10.40 -28.52
CA THR A 765 -14.35 9.83 -27.20
C THR A 765 -13.10 9.80 -26.30
N ILE A 766 -13.15 10.43 -25.12
CA ILE A 766 -12.08 10.30 -24.11
C ILE A 766 -12.56 9.35 -23.00
N LEU A 767 -11.77 8.31 -22.78
CA LEU A 767 -12.01 7.31 -21.76
C LEU A 767 -11.37 7.73 -20.42
N THR A 768 -12.12 7.64 -19.33
CA THR A 768 -11.66 7.98 -17.97
C THR A 768 -12.21 7.00 -16.93
N HIS A 769 -12.07 7.33 -15.64
CA HIS A 769 -12.63 6.58 -14.51
C HIS A 769 -12.15 5.11 -14.48
N PHE A 770 -10.83 4.93 -14.59
CA PHE A 770 -10.17 3.64 -14.67
C PHE A 770 -10.05 2.97 -13.30
N SER A 771 -10.32 1.66 -13.20
CA SER A 771 -10.11 0.89 -11.97
C SER A 771 -8.68 1.07 -11.43
N GLN A 772 -8.53 1.07 -10.10
CA GLN A 772 -7.23 1.16 -9.41
C GLN A 772 -6.24 0.03 -9.78
N ARG A 773 -6.69 -1.01 -10.51
CA ARG A 773 -5.82 -2.04 -11.09
C ARG A 773 -4.88 -1.48 -12.16
N TYR A 774 -5.32 -0.44 -12.86
CA TYR A 774 -4.59 0.20 -13.96
C TYR A 774 -3.84 1.40 -13.41
N GLY A 775 -2.69 1.13 -12.79
CA GLY A 775 -1.86 2.21 -12.25
C GLY A 775 -1.47 3.21 -13.34
N LYS A 776 -0.73 2.74 -14.36
CA LYS A 776 -0.18 3.61 -15.40
C LYS A 776 -1.01 3.61 -16.68
N LEU A 777 -1.36 2.44 -17.19
CA LEU A 777 -2.14 2.27 -18.41
C LEU A 777 -3.26 1.25 -18.20
N PRO A 778 -4.46 1.45 -18.77
CA PRO A 778 -5.47 0.42 -18.83
C PRO A 778 -5.01 -0.77 -19.68
N PHE A 779 -5.51 -1.97 -19.36
CA PHE A 779 -5.18 -3.18 -20.10
C PHE A 779 -5.96 -3.22 -21.40
N ILE A 780 -5.25 -3.25 -22.52
CA ILE A 780 -5.85 -3.33 -23.85
C ILE A 780 -5.38 -4.61 -24.51
N THR A 781 -6.34 -5.40 -24.96
CA THR A 781 -6.06 -6.67 -25.64
C THR A 781 -5.47 -6.43 -27.02
N GLU A 782 -4.79 -7.43 -27.58
CA GLU A 782 -4.21 -7.36 -28.93
C GLU A 782 -5.27 -7.05 -30.01
N ARG A 783 -6.49 -7.57 -29.85
CA ARG A 783 -7.60 -7.28 -30.76
C ARG A 783 -8.02 -5.81 -30.68
N GLN A 784 -8.03 -5.24 -29.49
CA GLN A 784 -8.31 -3.82 -29.28
C GLN A 784 -7.13 -2.94 -29.74
N ARG A 785 -5.88 -3.42 -29.67
CA ARG A 785 -4.72 -2.74 -30.26
C ARG A 785 -4.89 -2.52 -31.76
N ILE A 786 -5.25 -3.58 -32.49
CA ILE A 786 -5.50 -3.47 -33.93
C ILE A 786 -6.60 -2.44 -34.19
N LYS A 787 -7.65 -2.43 -33.36
CA LYS A 787 -8.69 -1.38 -33.44
C LYS A 787 -8.13 0.02 -33.14
N LEU A 788 -7.35 0.22 -32.08
CA LEU A 788 -6.70 1.50 -31.73
C LEU A 788 -5.83 2.06 -32.86
N GLU A 789 -5.09 1.20 -33.55
CA GLU A 789 -4.23 1.61 -34.67
C GLU A 789 -5.05 2.11 -35.86
N THR A 790 -6.24 1.55 -36.05
CA THR A 790 -7.14 1.89 -37.15
C THR A 790 -8.16 2.99 -36.81
N ASP A 791 -8.58 3.05 -35.55
CA ASP A 791 -9.67 3.88 -35.06
C ASP A 791 -9.11 5.03 -34.20
N LYS A 792 -9.01 6.19 -34.84
CA LYS A 792 -8.50 7.42 -34.22
C LYS A 792 -9.60 8.24 -33.54
N SER A 793 -10.78 7.66 -33.31
CA SER A 793 -11.93 8.37 -32.72
C SER A 793 -11.93 8.41 -31.19
N TYR A 794 -10.92 7.87 -30.52
CA TYR A 794 -10.86 7.90 -29.06
C TYR A 794 -9.44 7.98 -28.46
N GLY A 795 -9.38 8.30 -27.17
CA GLY A 795 -8.13 8.45 -26.41
C GLY A 795 -8.30 8.17 -24.92
N LEU A 796 -7.19 8.05 -24.20
CA LEU A 796 -7.16 7.75 -22.77
C LEU A 796 -6.87 9.01 -21.96
N ALA A 797 -7.62 9.21 -20.87
CA ALA A 797 -7.34 10.27 -19.92
C ALA A 797 -6.22 9.90 -18.93
N PHE A 798 -5.46 10.91 -18.54
CA PHE A 798 -4.52 10.84 -17.43
C PHE A 798 -4.74 12.03 -16.53
N ASP A 799 -4.39 11.88 -15.26
CA ASP A 799 -4.32 12.99 -14.33
C ASP A 799 -3.42 14.10 -14.88
N ASN A 800 -3.86 15.34 -14.66
CA ASN A 800 -3.19 16.55 -15.10
C ASN A 800 -2.97 16.62 -16.62
N MET A 801 -3.80 15.92 -17.40
CA MET A 801 -3.90 16.08 -18.85
C MET A 801 -4.75 17.30 -19.18
N LYS A 802 -4.27 18.15 -20.08
CA LYS A 802 -4.99 19.33 -20.60
C LYS A 802 -5.18 19.20 -22.11
N ILE A 803 -6.40 19.34 -22.60
CA ILE A 803 -6.71 19.10 -24.00
C ILE A 803 -7.88 19.96 -24.51
N ASN A 804 -7.86 20.32 -25.79
CA ASN A 804 -8.99 20.94 -26.50
C ASN A 804 -9.21 20.29 -27.88
N ALA A 805 -10.21 20.78 -28.61
CA ALA A 805 -10.65 20.22 -29.89
C ALA A 805 -9.57 20.18 -30.98
N LYS A 806 -8.52 21.01 -30.87
CA LYS A 806 -7.38 21.01 -31.82
C LYS A 806 -6.46 19.80 -31.64
N GLN A 807 -6.54 19.14 -30.48
CA GLN A 807 -5.52 18.20 -30.02
C GLN A 807 -6.02 16.75 -29.85
N PHE A 808 -7.31 16.47 -30.02
CA PHE A 808 -7.89 15.14 -29.79
C PHE A 808 -7.16 14.01 -30.55
N GLU A 809 -6.85 14.23 -31.83
CA GLU A 809 -6.17 13.26 -32.69
C GLU A 809 -4.75 12.90 -32.22
N ARG A 810 -4.17 13.66 -31.28
CA ARG A 810 -2.85 13.37 -30.70
C ARG A 810 -2.90 12.21 -29.71
N LEU A 811 -4.02 12.03 -29.00
CA LEU A 811 -4.17 10.99 -27.96
C LEU A 811 -3.97 9.56 -28.47
N PRO A 812 -4.63 9.09 -29.56
CA PRO A 812 -4.47 7.71 -30.02
C PRO A 812 -3.03 7.44 -30.48
N LEU A 813 -2.31 8.45 -30.99
CA LEU A 813 -0.92 8.28 -31.46
C LEU A 813 0.05 7.91 -30.34
N MET A 814 -0.22 8.34 -29.10
CA MET A 814 0.70 8.14 -27.97
C MET A 814 0.76 6.70 -27.48
N TYR A 815 -0.22 5.87 -27.82
CA TYR A 815 -0.45 4.60 -27.16
C TYR A 815 0.74 3.64 -27.28
N ASP A 816 1.33 3.51 -28.47
CA ASP A 816 2.50 2.65 -28.72
C ASP A 816 3.70 3.07 -27.85
N THR A 817 3.98 4.36 -27.80
CA THR A 817 5.08 4.92 -26.99
C THR A 817 4.83 4.70 -25.50
N LEU A 818 3.60 4.91 -25.02
CA LEU A 818 3.25 4.65 -23.63
C LEU A 818 3.39 3.16 -23.27
N ARG A 819 3.07 2.25 -24.19
CA ARG A 819 3.28 0.80 -23.98
C ARG A 819 4.76 0.46 -23.89
N CYS A 820 5.59 1.01 -24.76
CA CYS A 820 7.04 0.86 -24.68
C CYS A 820 7.55 1.38 -23.33
N MET A 821 7.08 2.56 -22.92
CA MET A 821 7.47 3.20 -21.67
C MET A 821 7.06 2.41 -20.42
N TYR A 822 5.91 1.73 -20.46
CA TYR A 822 5.32 1.03 -19.31
C TYR A 822 5.18 -0.49 -19.52
N ALA A 823 6.01 -1.10 -20.38
CA ALA A 823 5.90 -2.50 -20.75
C ALA A 823 5.89 -3.47 -19.54
N LYS A 824 6.77 -3.25 -18.57
CA LYS A 824 6.83 -4.06 -17.34
C LYS A 824 5.55 -3.95 -16.50
N HIS A 825 4.88 -2.80 -16.52
CA HIS A 825 3.60 -2.63 -15.85
C HIS A 825 2.52 -3.46 -16.53
N LEU A 826 2.48 -3.43 -17.87
CA LEU A 826 1.55 -4.20 -18.68
C LEU A 826 1.74 -5.71 -18.51
N ASP A 827 2.99 -6.21 -18.53
CA ASP A 827 3.28 -7.65 -18.29
C ASP A 827 2.72 -8.12 -16.93
N ASN A 828 2.90 -7.30 -15.88
CA ASN A 828 2.37 -7.60 -14.55
C ASN A 828 0.84 -7.55 -14.50
N MET A 829 0.23 -6.62 -15.23
CA MET A 829 -1.22 -6.51 -15.34
C MET A 829 -1.83 -7.70 -16.07
N GLU A 830 -1.22 -8.13 -17.18
CA GLU A 830 -1.68 -9.29 -17.94
C GLU A 830 -1.69 -10.55 -17.04
N TYR A 831 -0.60 -10.79 -16.31
CA TYR A 831 -0.51 -11.88 -15.34
C TYR A 831 -1.63 -11.80 -14.28
N ARG A 832 -1.90 -10.61 -13.74
CA ARG A 832 -2.98 -10.40 -12.75
C ARG A 832 -4.37 -10.63 -13.36
N SER A 833 -4.63 -10.10 -14.55
CA SER A 833 -5.92 -10.28 -15.23
C SER A 833 -6.21 -11.76 -15.49
N GLN A 834 -5.23 -12.54 -15.95
CA GLN A 834 -5.36 -13.99 -16.13
C GLN A 834 -5.70 -14.71 -14.81
N MET A 835 -5.10 -14.32 -13.69
CA MET A 835 -5.42 -14.88 -12.37
C MET A 835 -6.84 -14.55 -11.92
N TYR A 836 -7.32 -13.33 -12.18
CA TYR A 836 -8.67 -12.90 -11.85
C TYR A 836 -9.72 -13.61 -12.70
N LYS A 837 -9.50 -13.72 -14.01
CA LYS A 837 -10.38 -14.46 -14.91
C LYS A 837 -10.58 -15.90 -14.42
N ARG A 838 -9.49 -16.59 -14.06
CA ARG A 838 -9.54 -17.93 -13.43
C ARG A 838 -10.32 -17.96 -12.11
N LYS A 839 -10.31 -16.89 -11.32
CA LYS A 839 -11.01 -16.83 -10.04
C LYS A 839 -12.52 -16.69 -10.22
N TYR A 840 -12.95 -15.86 -11.17
CA TYR A 840 -14.35 -15.62 -11.49
C TYR A 840 -14.97 -16.75 -12.33
N ASP A 841 -14.23 -17.31 -13.29
CA ASP A 841 -14.69 -18.46 -14.09
C ASP A 841 -14.88 -19.72 -13.22
N ASN A 842 -14.16 -19.84 -12.10
CA ASN A 842 -14.28 -20.96 -11.15
C ASN A 842 -15.37 -20.77 -10.07
N GLY A 843 -16.31 -19.83 -10.25
CA GLY A 843 -17.55 -19.77 -9.46
C GLY A 843 -17.40 -19.41 -7.97
N LYS A 844 -16.23 -18.96 -7.50
CA LYS A 844 -16.07 -18.46 -6.13
C LYS A 844 -16.65 -17.05 -6.00
N ARG A 845 -17.97 -16.98 -5.79
CA ARG A 845 -18.71 -15.76 -5.40
C ARG A 845 -18.03 -15.10 -4.19
N TYR A 846 -17.79 -13.80 -4.28
CA TYR A 846 -17.43 -12.92 -3.17
C TYR A 846 -18.68 -12.24 -2.62
#